data_AF-C1MKK2-F1
#
_entry.id   AF-C1MKK2-F1
#
_cell.length_a   1.000
_cell.length_b   1.000
_cell.length_c   1.000
_cell.angle_alpha   90.00
_cell.angle_beta   90.00
_cell.angle_gamma   90.00
#
_symmetry.space_group_name_H-M   'P 1'
#
loop_
_entity.id
_entity.type
_entity.pdbx_description
1 polymer ?
#
loop_
_entity_poly.entity_id
_entity_poly.type
_entity_poly.pdbx_seq_one_letter_code
_entity_poly.pdbx_strand_id
1 'polypeptide(L)'
;MDGGNNFIGQLDVDQLGASLRRDISTTVSGFPNSEALGSGSSTLVPALDGTATFETGVTSDSFSVSVRRSSLGETLIDDLILVQSAVGEYTVTVSSPGLLSSSFILTVSPGYPSSLDACGCSTCTRRITDGVCTDTAPYFADAIVSLRDVLVVTRDAGGALTGTGLEAEQERNISVELIFSKDQSTGIETPYSGNVSALSSSSQRSLVAKEGMVAWCANGTIERPAPRFCRPADQLSEQNLTAATQQYLNMLQITDVGSLTDNVTGTTGDGLEYYGIRSSPRWIGHTSGLHFNFPSTGVYKLQFSSFCPTSNCASALYRELRDDHLEIVVISGTPHRLHLFRAPPTRFENDLTISPAVQVQTLDIASNLCTNFDAFAISSVTPTVSRLEGDVTPLVSGVATFDRLKINGLRGNVYTLHFSVSSFGLSVSHTPFLVIPCEEVKSNSQSDGNGDCECMPGYTEDIRLPISGGTALTNLAPSVTSYPDLYKKASSAPQRYLSALNPYGVCVPCANGFYKPLPGPQACTSCPLQMDTMWRSGKIKGEWTTLSGEKIPGHLGNYRKNQCHCIVRRSGTSSDSSLETYRLLPEDEFRCQKCPFGGVCNGLPKRQIIVDFGRWRAHPDVTVVYDCLKKSACLGGESSTCAAGYTGNLCAVCADGYANPSIDGRNPPVCSKCPPNIAGGMIIVVHLLLHGIIVVTLFRIATHNHGGSIGLCKTLLSHFQMMTVLKDVDLGWTSTQYLLFEIAARISTPTIHSFEIDCFLRWNHYQYTGYSSALPTVIAILAVFCYVVIRIVEIKRHRKTFFLNKFKLQEQVAFNRRLGKNVTDLQEALDKMSIQPDDTSPHGVMDVALTPRMTSPAEDEDKDIIRSRDIEVAELPATAYDTAVCLSLVMLYFSWTIILRHLLQLIRSRSFVDKGSFLFVDLDISTGTTLYTSWICALIAFLSVYLVVLPCILLQALSSEKTRLHWRSVKMRLGFMFLGFMPEYWWWEFVVMIRKFGLLATAVLLPDEPLIAAYISLFIVQVRYFA
;
A
#
# COMPACT_ATOMS: atom_id res chain seq x y z
N MET A 1 126.65 12.68 -47.29
CA MET A 1 127.68 12.72 -48.34
C MET A 1 127.93 14.17 -48.73
N ASP A 2 129.16 14.55 -49.07
CA ASP A 2 129.60 15.95 -49.26
C ASP A 2 129.42 16.47 -50.69
N GLY A 3 128.28 16.23 -51.35
CA GLY A 3 128.09 16.70 -52.74
C GLY A 3 129.06 16.10 -53.79
N GLY A 4 130.02 15.27 -53.38
CA GLY A 4 130.92 14.49 -54.22
C GLY A 4 130.81 12.98 -54.01
N ASN A 5 129.71 12.50 -53.41
CA ASN A 5 129.46 11.07 -53.11
C ASN A 5 130.55 10.38 -52.26
N ASN A 6 131.35 11.14 -51.50
CA ASN A 6 132.22 10.57 -50.49
C ASN A 6 131.46 10.38 -49.17
N PHE A 7 131.73 9.26 -48.50
CA PHE A 7 131.26 9.01 -47.13
C PHE A 7 131.95 10.00 -46.18
N ILE A 8 131.17 10.92 -45.62
CA ILE A 8 131.62 11.83 -44.55
C ILE A 8 131.68 11.01 -43.25
N GLY A 9 132.66 10.12 -43.15
CA GLY A 9 132.88 9.24 -41.99
C GLY A 9 134.11 9.59 -41.16
N GLN A 10 134.92 10.57 -41.60
CA GLN A 10 136.24 10.81 -40.99
C GLN A 10 136.59 12.30 -40.76
N LEU A 11 135.69 13.25 -41.03
CA LEU A 11 135.99 14.69 -40.97
C LEU A 11 135.00 15.55 -40.16
N ASP A 12 133.96 14.98 -39.55
CA ASP A 12 133.08 15.69 -38.62
C ASP A 12 133.46 15.30 -37.17
N VAL A 13 134.60 15.85 -36.74
CA VAL A 13 135.13 15.72 -35.39
C VAL A 13 135.01 17.08 -34.72
N ASP A 14 134.42 17.15 -33.52
CA ASP A 14 134.34 18.42 -32.79
C ASP A 14 135.74 18.95 -32.44
N GLN A 15 135.84 20.20 -31.97
CA GLN A 15 137.13 20.82 -31.61
C GLN A 15 137.92 20.03 -30.53
N LEU A 16 137.34 18.99 -29.95
CA LEU A 16 137.90 18.13 -28.90
C LEU A 16 138.19 16.69 -29.36
N GLY A 17 137.96 16.33 -30.63
CA GLY A 17 138.33 15.02 -31.15
C GLY A 17 137.24 13.93 -31.09
N ALA A 18 135.97 14.26 -30.81
CA ALA A 18 134.86 13.30 -30.76
C ALA A 18 133.98 13.29 -32.03
N SER A 19 133.50 12.12 -32.46
CA SER A 19 132.65 11.96 -33.66
C SER A 19 131.23 12.52 -33.46
N LEU A 20 130.75 13.30 -34.45
CA LEU A 20 129.44 13.96 -34.41
C LEU A 20 128.28 12.94 -34.56
N ARG A 21 127.36 12.89 -33.59
CA ARG A 21 126.09 12.14 -33.67
C ARG A 21 124.93 13.09 -33.96
N ARG A 22 124.03 12.75 -34.90
CA ARG A 22 122.86 13.58 -35.26
C ARG A 22 121.54 12.86 -34.99
N ASP A 23 120.53 13.61 -34.56
CA ASP A 23 119.16 13.11 -34.41
C ASP A 23 118.46 13.06 -35.78
N ILE A 24 117.75 11.96 -36.05
CA ILE A 24 117.02 11.70 -37.29
C ILE A 24 115.54 11.56 -36.94
N SER A 25 114.72 12.44 -37.54
CA SER A 25 113.27 12.49 -37.35
C SER A 25 112.53 12.04 -38.60
N THR A 26 111.52 11.18 -38.42
CA THR A 26 110.64 10.70 -39.47
C THR A 26 109.29 11.39 -39.36
N THR A 27 108.84 12.02 -40.45
CA THR A 27 107.56 12.70 -40.56
C THR A 27 106.73 12.01 -41.63
N VAL A 28 105.48 11.68 -41.35
CA VAL A 28 104.54 11.14 -42.35
C VAL A 28 103.57 12.25 -42.74
N SER A 29 103.35 12.44 -44.03
CA SER A 29 102.32 13.33 -44.58
C SER A 29 101.54 12.54 -45.61
N GLY A 30 100.26 12.28 -45.34
CA GLY A 30 99.39 11.54 -46.26
C GLY A 30 98.21 12.37 -46.72
N PHE A 31 97.74 12.06 -47.93
CA PHE A 31 96.41 12.42 -48.38
C PHE A 31 95.53 11.17 -48.21
N PRO A 32 94.75 11.04 -47.11
CA PRO A 32 93.62 10.13 -47.16
C PRO A 32 92.74 10.62 -48.32
N ASN A 33 92.29 9.72 -49.20
CA ASN A 33 91.37 10.07 -50.29
C ASN A 33 90.11 10.72 -49.70
N SER A 34 90.16 12.03 -49.56
CA SER A 34 89.14 12.91 -49.02
C SER A 34 89.17 14.17 -49.86
N GLU A 35 88.61 14.09 -51.07
CA GLU A 35 88.10 15.28 -51.75
C GLU A 35 86.86 15.79 -50.99
N ALA A 36 87.07 16.20 -49.74
CA ALA A 36 86.12 16.87 -48.89
C ALA A 36 86.83 17.48 -47.67
N LEU A 37 87.93 18.21 -47.85
CA LEU A 37 88.30 19.36 -47.01
C LEU A 37 89.48 20.11 -47.67
N GLY A 38 89.45 21.43 -47.64
CA GLY A 38 90.31 22.30 -48.44
C GLY A 38 91.83 22.10 -48.28
N SER A 39 92.54 22.47 -49.34
CA SER A 39 94.00 22.49 -49.49
C SER A 39 94.76 22.86 -48.20
N GLY A 40 95.27 21.84 -47.50
CA GLY A 40 96.20 21.99 -46.39
C GLY A 40 97.14 20.80 -46.37
N SER A 41 98.41 21.02 -46.72
CA SER A 41 99.48 20.04 -46.47
C SER A 41 99.72 19.98 -44.97
N SER A 42 99.30 18.89 -44.31
CA SER A 42 99.58 18.66 -42.89
C SER A 42 100.76 17.70 -42.73
N THR A 43 101.91 18.26 -42.39
CA THR A 43 103.11 17.51 -41.98
C THR A 43 102.99 17.11 -40.52
N LEU A 44 103.07 15.81 -40.22
CA LEU A 44 103.09 15.33 -38.85
C LEU A 44 104.53 15.24 -38.32
N VAL A 45 104.79 15.81 -37.14
CA VAL A 45 106.09 15.76 -36.46
C VAL A 45 105.96 14.93 -35.17
N PRO A 46 106.85 13.97 -34.89
CA PRO A 46 106.79 13.18 -33.66
C PRO A 46 106.93 14.08 -32.41
N ALA A 47 106.04 13.91 -31.43
CA ALA A 47 106.19 14.50 -30.09
C ALA A 47 107.33 13.79 -29.32
N LEU A 48 107.87 14.41 -28.26
CA LEU A 48 108.99 13.84 -27.48
C LEU A 48 108.70 12.44 -26.88
N ASP A 49 107.43 12.05 -26.76
CA ASP A 49 106.99 10.74 -26.28
C ASP A 49 106.78 9.69 -27.41
N GLY A 50 107.12 10.02 -28.66
CA GLY A 50 107.14 9.09 -29.80
C GLY A 50 105.81 8.86 -30.53
N THR A 51 104.73 9.56 -30.14
CA THR A 51 103.41 9.49 -30.78
C THR A 51 102.96 10.85 -31.30
N ALA A 52 102.43 10.90 -32.53
CA ALA A 52 101.80 12.09 -33.11
C ALA A 52 100.42 11.71 -33.64
N THR A 53 99.36 12.31 -33.07
CA THR A 53 97.97 12.02 -33.40
C THR A 53 97.34 13.18 -34.17
N PHE A 54 96.56 12.85 -35.20
CA PHE A 54 95.68 13.78 -35.89
C PHE A 54 94.26 13.64 -35.30
N GLU A 55 93.60 14.76 -35.00
CA GLU A 55 92.15 14.79 -34.74
C GLU A 55 91.47 15.55 -35.88
N THR A 56 91.07 14.83 -36.93
CA THR A 56 90.03 15.29 -37.85
C THR A 56 88.85 14.36 -37.79
N GLY A 57 87.95 14.64 -36.85
CA GLY A 57 86.50 14.42 -36.87
C GLY A 57 85.87 13.05 -37.21
N VAL A 58 86.48 12.17 -38.01
CA VAL A 58 85.88 10.92 -38.50
C VAL A 58 86.90 9.78 -38.69
N THR A 59 88.21 10.03 -38.85
CA THR A 59 89.25 9.00 -38.82
C THR A 59 90.50 9.51 -38.11
N SER A 60 90.96 8.81 -37.08
CA SER A 60 92.22 9.11 -36.38
C SER A 60 93.35 8.33 -37.02
N ASP A 61 93.75 8.74 -38.22
CA ASP A 61 94.99 8.25 -38.81
C ASP A 61 96.12 8.71 -37.88
N SER A 62 96.74 7.76 -37.18
CA SER A 62 97.88 8.05 -36.31
C SER A 62 99.06 7.21 -36.72
N PHE A 63 100.25 7.77 -36.58
CA PHE A 63 101.49 7.03 -36.80
C PHE A 63 102.40 7.24 -35.60
N SER A 64 103.18 6.20 -35.31
CA SER A 64 104.19 6.21 -34.27
C SER A 64 105.52 5.83 -34.88
N VAL A 65 106.55 6.61 -34.58
CA VAL A 65 107.94 6.32 -34.97
C VAL A 65 108.87 7.06 -34.02
N SER A 66 109.87 6.37 -33.46
CA SER A 66 110.82 6.99 -32.54
C SER A 66 111.90 7.81 -33.27
N VAL A 67 112.38 8.88 -32.62
CA VAL A 67 113.54 9.64 -33.11
C VAL A 67 114.80 8.80 -32.83
N ARG A 68 115.60 8.55 -33.87
CA ARG A 68 116.83 7.73 -33.77
C ARG A 68 118.08 8.61 -33.88
N ARG A 69 119.18 8.21 -33.24
CA ARG A 69 120.51 8.86 -33.39
C ARG A 69 121.36 8.09 -34.38
N SER A 70 122.08 8.81 -35.23
CA SER A 70 123.08 8.19 -36.09
C SER A 70 124.33 7.76 -35.31
N SER A 71 124.90 6.62 -35.69
CA SER A 71 126.20 6.15 -35.23
C SER A 71 127.09 5.87 -36.43
N LEU A 72 128.26 6.51 -36.50
CA LEU A 72 129.20 6.38 -37.63
C LEU A 72 128.58 6.73 -39.00
N GLY A 73 127.57 7.61 -39.04
CA GLY A 73 126.93 8.05 -40.28
C GLY A 73 125.73 7.22 -40.75
N GLU A 74 125.34 6.17 -40.03
CA GLU A 74 124.18 5.31 -40.36
C GLU A 74 123.15 5.27 -39.21
N THR A 75 121.87 5.03 -39.55
CA THR A 75 120.78 4.75 -38.60
C THR A 75 119.76 3.79 -39.23
N LEU A 76 119.08 2.99 -38.41
CA LEU A 76 117.99 2.10 -38.82
C LEU A 76 116.69 2.55 -38.15
N ILE A 77 115.62 2.69 -38.94
CA ILE A 77 114.26 2.96 -38.47
C ILE A 77 113.45 1.67 -38.68
N ASP A 78 113.06 1.02 -37.60
CA ASP A 78 112.40 -0.30 -37.59
C ASP A 78 111.04 -0.30 -36.88
N ASP A 79 110.58 0.86 -36.39
CA ASP A 79 109.43 1.03 -35.50
C ASP A 79 108.34 1.97 -36.06
N LEU A 80 108.31 2.21 -37.37
CA LEU A 80 107.24 2.97 -38.02
C LEU A 80 105.96 2.14 -38.07
N ILE A 81 104.91 2.57 -37.35
CA ILE A 81 103.60 1.93 -37.30
C ILE A 81 102.52 2.93 -37.72
N LEU A 82 101.66 2.53 -38.65
CA LEU A 82 100.42 3.23 -39.02
C LEU A 82 99.25 2.55 -38.29
N VAL A 83 98.45 3.32 -37.57
CA VAL A 83 97.29 2.84 -36.81
C VAL A 83 96.02 3.38 -37.47
N GLN A 84 95.15 2.45 -37.88
CA GLN A 84 93.84 2.73 -38.51
C GLN A 84 93.91 3.60 -39.78
N SER A 85 95.00 3.50 -40.54
CA SER A 85 95.22 4.29 -41.75
C SER A 85 94.14 4.07 -42.81
N ALA A 86 93.52 5.15 -43.27
CA ALA A 86 92.64 5.13 -44.44
C ALA A 86 93.37 4.70 -45.72
N VAL A 87 92.62 4.20 -46.71
CA VAL A 87 93.14 3.87 -48.05
C VAL A 87 93.61 5.14 -48.76
N GLY A 88 94.84 5.14 -49.26
CA GLY A 88 95.46 6.32 -49.87
C GLY A 88 96.98 6.23 -49.98
N GLU A 89 97.58 7.29 -50.52
CA GLU A 89 99.03 7.43 -50.63
C GLU A 89 99.59 8.30 -49.50
N TYR A 90 100.56 7.75 -48.77
CA TYR A 90 101.25 8.40 -47.66
C TYR A 90 102.69 8.68 -48.05
N THR A 91 103.13 9.92 -47.96
CA THR A 91 104.54 10.28 -48.16
C THR A 91 105.28 10.27 -46.83
N VAL A 92 106.28 9.40 -46.70
CA VAL A 92 107.17 9.34 -45.53
C VAL A 92 108.43 10.12 -45.83
N THR A 93 108.76 11.10 -44.99
CA THR A 93 109.95 11.95 -45.13
C THR A 93 110.86 11.77 -43.91
N VAL A 94 112.11 11.39 -44.17
CA VAL A 94 113.17 11.27 -43.16
C VAL A 94 114.06 12.50 -43.25
N SER A 95 114.23 13.20 -42.13
CA SER A 95 114.98 14.46 -42.07
C SER A 95 115.90 14.52 -40.85
N SER A 96 116.96 15.32 -40.95
CA SER A 96 117.88 15.62 -39.84
C SER A 96 118.36 17.07 -39.96
N PRO A 97 118.53 17.81 -38.84
CA PRO A 97 118.96 19.20 -38.89
C PRO A 97 120.27 19.40 -39.68
N GLY A 98 120.23 20.25 -40.70
CA GLY A 98 121.38 20.56 -41.55
C GLY A 98 121.73 19.51 -42.61
N LEU A 99 120.85 18.54 -42.90
CA LEU A 99 120.95 17.59 -44.02
C LEU A 99 119.73 17.70 -44.95
N LEU A 100 119.91 17.31 -46.22
CA LEU A 100 118.78 17.15 -47.16
C LEU A 100 117.89 15.99 -46.70
N SER A 101 116.58 16.23 -46.67
CA SER A 101 115.58 15.19 -46.36
C SER A 101 115.39 14.22 -47.53
N SER A 102 115.09 12.96 -47.22
CA SER A 102 114.74 11.94 -48.21
C SER A 102 113.31 11.48 -47.99
N SER A 103 112.54 11.36 -49.07
CA SER A 103 111.12 10.97 -49.00
C SER A 103 110.82 9.77 -49.90
N PHE A 104 109.87 8.92 -49.49
CA PHE A 104 109.32 7.82 -50.28
C PHE A 104 107.82 7.66 -50.04
N ILE A 105 107.11 7.02 -50.97
CA ILE A 105 105.64 6.87 -50.93
C ILE A 105 105.27 5.46 -50.43
N LEU A 106 104.31 5.40 -49.51
CA LEU A 106 103.64 4.20 -49.03
C LEU A 106 102.17 4.24 -49.51
N THR A 107 101.77 3.27 -50.31
CA THR A 107 100.37 3.09 -50.75
C THR A 107 99.65 2.12 -49.82
N VAL A 108 98.58 2.56 -49.16
CA VAL A 108 97.68 1.72 -48.38
C VAL A 108 96.46 1.38 -49.23
N SER A 109 96.27 0.11 -49.57
CA SER A 109 95.12 -0.42 -50.31
C SER A 109 94.04 -0.98 -49.38
N PRO A 110 92.78 -1.13 -49.84
CA PRO A 110 91.72 -1.75 -49.05
C PRO A 110 92.12 -3.14 -48.53
N GLY A 111 91.78 -3.41 -47.27
CA GLY A 111 92.10 -4.67 -46.60
C GLY A 111 90.98 -5.72 -46.65
N TYR A 112 91.11 -6.77 -45.84
CA TYR A 112 90.05 -7.76 -45.66
C TYR A 112 88.86 -7.16 -44.90
N PRO A 113 87.61 -7.62 -45.20
CA PRO A 113 86.42 -7.19 -44.47
C PRO A 113 86.56 -7.52 -42.99
N SER A 114 86.39 -6.53 -42.12
CA SER A 114 86.54 -6.63 -40.66
C SER A 114 85.27 -6.21 -39.90
N SER A 115 84.44 -5.34 -40.48
CA SER A 115 83.24 -4.80 -39.82
C SER A 115 82.07 -4.62 -40.79
N LEU A 116 80.87 -4.56 -40.22
CA LEU A 116 79.64 -4.19 -40.91
C LEU A 116 79.32 -2.72 -40.67
N ASP A 117 78.68 -2.09 -41.65
CA ASP A 117 78.13 -0.75 -41.53
C ASP A 117 76.67 -0.78 -42.03
N ALA A 118 75.74 -0.75 -41.08
CA ALA A 118 74.31 -0.82 -41.30
C ALA A 118 73.64 0.56 -41.36
N CYS A 119 74.41 1.66 -41.38
CA CYS A 119 73.85 3.00 -41.47
C CYS A 119 73.47 3.44 -42.88
N GLY A 120 73.18 2.45 -43.71
CA GLY A 120 72.85 2.61 -45.10
C GLY A 120 71.36 2.82 -45.41
N CYS A 121 70.68 3.78 -44.76
CA CYS A 121 69.41 4.32 -45.30
C CYS A 121 69.37 5.84 -45.55
N SER A 122 68.53 6.31 -46.48
CA SER A 122 68.40 7.75 -46.86
C SER A 122 68.06 8.71 -45.71
N THR A 123 67.56 8.16 -44.61
CA THR A 123 67.12 8.87 -43.40
C THR A 123 67.94 8.46 -42.17
N CYS A 124 69.01 7.69 -42.38
CA CYS A 124 69.88 7.17 -41.33
C CYS A 124 70.99 8.16 -40.99
N THR A 125 71.23 8.36 -39.71
CA THR A 125 72.37 9.14 -39.20
C THR A 125 73.06 8.38 -38.08
N ARG A 126 74.40 8.34 -38.08
CA ARG A 126 75.14 7.79 -36.94
C ARG A 126 75.11 8.76 -35.77
N ARG A 127 74.70 8.27 -34.60
CA ARG A 127 74.70 9.05 -33.36
C ARG A 127 76.12 9.12 -32.80
N ILE A 128 76.59 10.35 -32.55
CA ILE A 128 77.99 10.65 -32.15
C ILE A 128 78.37 10.01 -30.80
N THR A 129 77.39 9.79 -29.91
CA THR A 129 77.63 9.35 -28.52
C THR A 129 77.94 7.86 -28.37
N ASP A 130 77.23 7.01 -29.12
CA ASP A 130 77.25 5.54 -28.99
C ASP A 130 77.59 4.83 -30.31
N GLY A 131 77.73 5.58 -31.41
CA GLY A 131 78.06 5.06 -32.73
C GLY A 131 76.91 4.33 -33.42
N VAL A 132 75.74 4.23 -32.77
CA VAL A 132 74.57 3.49 -33.29
C VAL A 132 73.93 4.25 -34.44
N CYS A 133 73.52 3.54 -35.48
CA CYS A 133 72.77 4.16 -36.56
C CYS A 133 71.30 4.34 -36.18
N THR A 134 70.72 5.50 -36.47
CA THR A 134 69.31 5.78 -36.20
C THR A 134 68.61 6.24 -37.46
N ASP A 135 67.48 5.62 -37.81
CA ASP A 135 66.54 6.15 -38.80
C ASP A 135 65.75 7.31 -38.18
N THR A 136 65.93 8.51 -38.75
CA THR A 136 65.34 9.76 -38.25
C THR A 136 63.86 9.92 -38.61
N ALA A 137 63.35 9.15 -39.58
CA ALA A 137 61.95 9.24 -39.97
C ALA A 137 61.12 8.13 -39.29
N PRO A 138 60.03 8.46 -38.58
CA PRO A 138 59.26 7.44 -37.86
C PRO A 138 58.43 6.57 -38.81
N TYR A 139 58.07 5.38 -38.32
CA TYR A 139 57.15 4.44 -38.95
C TYR A 139 55.80 4.51 -38.22
N PHE A 140 54.67 4.41 -38.93
CA PHE A 140 53.36 4.35 -38.31
C PHE A 140 52.98 2.91 -38.01
N ALA A 141 52.45 2.66 -36.81
CA ALA A 141 51.94 1.37 -36.41
C ALA A 141 50.71 0.99 -37.26
N ASP A 142 50.75 -0.21 -37.81
CA ASP A 142 49.68 -0.83 -38.58
C ASP A 142 49.73 -2.34 -38.35
N ALA A 143 48.80 -3.12 -38.91
CA ALA A 143 48.83 -4.57 -38.84
C ALA A 143 50.17 -5.16 -39.32
N ILE A 144 50.73 -4.62 -40.42
CA ILE A 144 52.06 -4.99 -40.94
C ILE A 144 52.83 -3.72 -41.30
N VAL A 145 54.01 -3.51 -40.71
CA VAL A 145 54.87 -2.35 -40.98
C VAL A 145 56.14 -2.81 -41.69
N SER A 146 56.29 -2.42 -42.96
CA SER A 146 57.49 -2.70 -43.76
C SER A 146 58.54 -1.62 -43.56
N LEU A 147 59.78 -2.02 -43.27
CA LEU A 147 60.91 -1.08 -43.30
C LEU A 147 61.14 -0.57 -44.72
N ARG A 148 61.71 0.63 -44.83
CA ARG A 148 62.05 1.28 -46.10
C ARG A 148 63.23 0.56 -46.76
N ASP A 149 64.37 1.24 -46.95
CA ASP A 149 65.56 0.65 -47.54
C ASP A 149 66.66 0.59 -46.47
N VAL A 150 67.11 -0.61 -46.16
CA VAL A 150 68.18 -0.89 -45.19
C VAL A 150 69.33 -1.52 -45.95
N LEU A 151 70.35 -0.72 -46.28
CA LEU A 151 71.60 -1.18 -46.89
C LEU A 151 72.66 -1.41 -45.80
N VAL A 152 73.31 -2.56 -45.87
CA VAL A 152 74.44 -2.94 -45.01
C VAL A 152 75.63 -3.24 -45.90
N VAL A 153 76.77 -2.61 -45.62
CA VAL A 153 78.01 -2.80 -46.36
C VAL A 153 79.09 -3.38 -45.46
N THR A 154 80.07 -4.06 -46.06
CA THR A 154 81.27 -4.55 -45.37
C THR A 154 82.40 -3.54 -45.50
N ARG A 155 83.14 -3.33 -44.41
CA ARG A 155 84.30 -2.43 -44.37
C ARG A 155 85.55 -3.13 -43.85
N ASP A 156 86.71 -2.66 -44.28
CA ASP A 156 87.99 -3.08 -43.70
C ASP A 156 88.25 -2.39 -42.35
N ALA A 157 89.41 -2.70 -41.74
CA ALA A 157 89.80 -2.11 -40.46
C ALA A 157 90.11 -0.59 -40.52
N GLY A 158 90.31 -0.03 -41.71
CA GLY A 158 90.50 1.40 -41.97
C GLY A 158 89.22 2.13 -42.39
N GLY A 159 88.09 1.42 -42.48
CA GLY A 159 86.79 1.97 -42.83
C GLY A 159 86.52 2.08 -44.35
N ALA A 160 87.37 1.55 -45.22
CA ALA A 160 87.11 1.49 -46.66
C ALA A 160 86.10 0.39 -47.00
N LEU A 161 85.32 0.59 -48.07
CA LEU A 161 84.39 -0.44 -48.57
C LEU A 161 85.19 -1.64 -49.08
N THR A 162 84.82 -2.83 -48.63
CA THR A 162 85.45 -4.09 -49.04
C THR A 162 84.51 -4.87 -49.94
N GLY A 163 85.05 -5.54 -50.97
CA GLY A 163 84.28 -6.40 -51.87
C GLY A 163 84.13 -5.90 -53.31
N THR A 164 84.72 -4.76 -53.68
CA THR A 164 84.58 -4.18 -55.03
C THR A 164 85.84 -4.26 -55.91
N GLY A 165 86.80 -5.15 -55.62
CA GLY A 165 87.99 -5.31 -56.46
C GLY A 165 88.91 -6.48 -56.06
N LEU A 166 89.32 -7.25 -57.08
CA LEU A 166 90.43 -8.22 -57.19
C LEU A 166 90.98 -8.84 -55.88
N GLU A 167 90.30 -9.90 -55.41
CA GLU A 167 90.83 -11.23 -55.06
C GLU A 167 89.76 -11.97 -54.23
N ALA A 168 89.11 -12.97 -54.85
CA ALA A 168 88.10 -13.89 -54.28
C ALA A 168 87.04 -13.25 -53.35
N GLU A 169 85.92 -12.78 -53.93
CA GLU A 169 84.72 -12.42 -53.18
C GLU A 169 84.36 -13.52 -52.18
N GLN A 170 84.36 -13.19 -50.89
CA GLN A 170 83.92 -14.10 -49.85
C GLN A 170 82.39 -14.03 -49.77
N GLU A 171 81.71 -15.08 -50.22
CA GLU A 171 80.26 -15.20 -50.03
C GLU A 171 79.95 -15.32 -48.53
N ARG A 172 79.43 -14.24 -47.95
CA ARG A 172 79.07 -14.17 -46.53
C ARG A 172 77.57 -14.01 -46.37
N ASN A 173 77.01 -14.66 -45.36
CA ASN A 173 75.64 -14.44 -44.97
C ASN A 173 75.59 -13.32 -43.92
N ILE A 174 74.74 -12.32 -44.14
CA ILE A 174 74.46 -11.27 -43.16
C ILE A 174 73.05 -11.53 -42.63
N SER A 175 72.97 -11.77 -41.33
CA SER A 175 71.73 -11.97 -40.59
C SER A 175 71.35 -10.72 -39.83
N VAL A 176 70.05 -10.46 -39.73
CA VAL A 176 69.47 -9.42 -38.90
C VAL A 176 68.63 -10.03 -37.79
N GLU A 177 68.91 -9.59 -36.57
CA GLU A 177 68.15 -9.97 -35.39
C GLU A 177 67.63 -8.71 -34.69
N LEU A 178 66.39 -8.77 -34.21
CA LEU A 178 65.89 -7.74 -33.31
C LEU A 178 66.42 -8.07 -31.92
N ILE A 179 67.13 -7.13 -31.29
CA ILE A 179 67.80 -7.38 -30.00
C ILE A 179 67.06 -6.76 -28.82
N PHE A 180 66.46 -5.59 -29.00
CA PHE A 180 65.57 -5.00 -28.00
C PHE A 180 64.56 -4.06 -28.64
N SER A 181 63.47 -3.81 -27.91
CA SER A 181 62.61 -2.66 -28.13
C SER A 181 62.32 -1.92 -26.83
N LYS A 182 62.06 -0.62 -26.93
CA LYS A 182 61.69 0.25 -25.83
C LYS A 182 60.34 0.87 -26.12
N ASP A 183 59.33 0.51 -25.34
CA ASP A 183 57.99 1.05 -25.50
C ASP A 183 57.95 2.54 -25.11
N GLN A 184 57.34 3.36 -25.96
CA GLN A 184 57.31 4.81 -25.79
C GLN A 184 56.43 5.26 -24.60
N SER A 185 55.38 4.50 -24.26
CA SER A 185 54.39 4.87 -23.25
C SER A 185 54.78 4.41 -21.84
N THR A 186 55.37 3.22 -21.74
CA THR A 186 55.75 2.58 -20.47
C THR A 186 57.23 2.74 -20.16
N GLY A 187 58.06 3.04 -21.16
CA GLY A 187 59.52 3.09 -21.04
C GLY A 187 60.18 1.73 -20.82
N ILE A 188 59.40 0.64 -20.88
CA ILE A 188 59.89 -0.73 -20.65
C ILE A 188 60.75 -1.16 -21.84
N GLU A 189 61.94 -1.64 -21.53
CA GLU A 189 62.86 -2.24 -22.49
C GLU A 189 62.65 -3.76 -22.50
N THR A 190 62.25 -4.30 -23.65
CA THR A 190 62.05 -5.73 -23.87
C THR A 190 63.20 -6.29 -24.71
N PRO A 191 64.09 -7.11 -24.13
CA PRO A 191 65.12 -7.80 -24.89
C PRO A 191 64.49 -8.96 -25.68
N TYR A 192 64.97 -9.16 -26.90
CA TYR A 192 64.56 -10.25 -27.77
C TYR A 192 65.70 -11.26 -27.89
N SER A 193 65.37 -12.55 -27.95
CA SER A 193 66.31 -13.65 -28.19
C SER A 193 65.84 -14.43 -29.40
N GLY A 194 66.74 -15.15 -30.09
CA GLY A 194 66.55 -15.67 -31.46
C GLY A 194 65.23 -16.39 -31.79
N ASN A 195 64.46 -16.87 -30.80
CA ASN A 195 63.15 -17.53 -31.00
C ASN A 195 61.94 -16.59 -30.89
N VAL A 196 62.06 -15.41 -30.26
CA VAL A 196 60.96 -14.45 -30.05
C VAL A 196 61.37 -13.13 -30.67
N SER A 197 60.65 -12.68 -31.70
CA SER A 197 60.92 -11.42 -32.39
C SER A 197 59.61 -10.79 -32.87
N ALA A 198 59.54 -9.47 -32.84
CA ALA A 198 58.46 -8.69 -33.46
C ALA A 198 58.53 -8.66 -35.00
N LEU A 199 59.64 -9.16 -35.58
CA LEU A 199 59.80 -9.32 -37.02
C LEU A 199 58.90 -10.46 -37.52
N SER A 200 58.07 -10.16 -38.52
CA SER A 200 57.19 -11.13 -39.20
C SER A 200 57.97 -12.33 -39.73
N SER A 201 57.31 -13.49 -39.77
CA SER A 201 57.81 -14.70 -40.44
C SER A 201 58.00 -14.52 -41.95
N SER A 202 57.38 -13.51 -42.56
CA SER A 202 57.59 -13.13 -43.95
C SER A 202 58.92 -12.38 -44.20
N SER A 203 59.60 -11.92 -43.14
CA SER A 203 60.87 -11.21 -43.27
C SER A 203 62.00 -12.18 -43.58
N GLN A 204 62.75 -11.94 -44.66
CA GLN A 204 63.97 -12.70 -44.94
C GLN A 204 65.10 -12.23 -44.03
N ARG A 205 65.29 -12.85 -42.87
CA ARG A 205 66.23 -12.38 -41.83
C ARG A 205 67.70 -12.59 -42.17
N SER A 206 68.02 -13.24 -43.28
CA SER A 206 69.40 -13.55 -43.65
C SER A 206 69.55 -13.50 -45.16
N LEU A 207 70.51 -12.70 -45.63
CA LEU A 207 70.80 -12.51 -47.04
C LEU A 207 72.29 -12.68 -47.30
N VAL A 208 72.61 -13.31 -48.43
CA VAL A 208 74.00 -13.45 -48.89
C VAL A 208 74.48 -12.13 -49.47
N ALA A 209 75.62 -11.66 -48.98
CA ALA A 209 76.32 -10.47 -49.46
C ALA A 209 76.93 -10.72 -50.84
N LYS A 210 76.70 -9.78 -51.75
CA LYS A 210 77.33 -9.71 -53.08
C LYS A 210 78.03 -8.36 -53.21
N GLU A 211 79.24 -8.32 -53.76
CA GLU A 211 80.03 -7.08 -53.87
C GLU A 211 80.23 -6.38 -52.50
N GLY A 212 80.26 -7.17 -51.42
CA GLY A 212 80.40 -6.65 -50.06
C GLY A 212 79.17 -5.92 -49.49
N MET A 213 77.99 -6.05 -50.10
CA MET A 213 76.76 -5.39 -49.63
C MET A 213 75.53 -6.32 -49.57
N VAL A 214 74.57 -5.96 -48.72
CA VAL A 214 73.25 -6.58 -48.58
C VAL A 214 72.22 -5.48 -48.37
N ALA A 215 71.06 -5.58 -49.02
CA ALA A 215 69.96 -4.64 -48.80
C ALA A 215 68.63 -5.34 -48.57
N TRP A 216 67.91 -4.88 -47.53
CA TRP A 216 66.49 -5.16 -47.34
C TRP A 216 65.70 -3.94 -47.76
N CYS A 217 64.82 -4.09 -48.73
CA CYS A 217 64.09 -2.96 -49.29
C CYS A 217 62.58 -3.19 -49.22
N ALA A 218 61.83 -2.10 -49.25
CA ALA A 218 60.40 -2.13 -49.53
C ALA A 218 60.14 -2.50 -51.00
N ASN A 219 58.99 -3.11 -51.27
CA ASN A 219 58.61 -3.51 -52.63
C ASN A 219 58.61 -2.29 -53.57
N GLY A 220 59.23 -2.44 -54.74
CA GLY A 220 59.25 -1.42 -55.78
C GLY A 220 57.87 -1.24 -56.40
N THR A 221 57.31 -0.05 -56.27
CA THR A 221 56.03 0.34 -56.88
C THR A 221 56.28 1.36 -58.00
N ILE A 222 55.23 1.68 -58.78
CA ILE A 222 55.32 2.70 -59.83
C ILE A 222 55.73 4.07 -59.25
N GLU A 223 55.23 4.42 -58.06
CA GLU A 223 55.54 5.69 -57.40
C GLU A 223 56.92 5.71 -56.74
N ARG A 224 57.38 4.54 -56.26
CA ARG A 224 58.69 4.38 -55.61
C ARG A 224 59.35 3.08 -56.09
N PRO A 225 60.08 3.10 -57.22
CA PRO A 225 60.77 1.93 -57.73
C PRO A 225 62.00 1.59 -56.87
N ALA A 226 62.27 0.29 -56.71
CA ALA A 226 63.33 -0.24 -55.87
C ALA A 226 64.72 0.03 -56.48
N PRO A 227 65.72 0.44 -55.68
CA PRO A 227 67.12 0.57 -56.10
C PRO A 227 67.75 -0.73 -56.64
N ARG A 228 68.81 -0.60 -57.45
CA ARG A 228 69.54 -1.76 -58.03
C ARG A 228 70.04 -2.76 -56.99
N PHE A 229 70.55 -2.26 -55.87
CA PHE A 229 71.13 -3.09 -54.81
C PHE A 229 70.08 -3.92 -54.03
N CYS A 230 68.78 -3.65 -54.21
CA CYS A 230 67.71 -4.40 -53.57
C CYS A 230 67.57 -5.78 -54.21
N ARG A 231 67.47 -6.82 -53.37
CA ARG A 231 67.34 -8.20 -53.83
C ARG A 231 65.89 -8.50 -54.25
N PRO A 232 65.65 -9.06 -55.45
CA PRO A 232 64.33 -9.53 -55.86
C PRO A 232 63.89 -10.73 -55.01
N ALA A 233 62.62 -10.72 -54.58
CA ALA A 233 62.06 -11.77 -53.73
C ALA A 233 61.56 -12.99 -54.51
N ASP A 234 61.24 -12.82 -55.79
CA ASP A 234 60.63 -13.82 -56.65
C ASP A 234 61.16 -13.74 -58.09
N GLN A 235 60.90 -14.80 -58.88
CA GLN A 235 61.45 -14.95 -60.22
C GLN A 235 60.94 -13.89 -61.23
N LEU A 236 59.72 -13.35 -61.04
CA LEU A 236 59.19 -12.30 -61.90
C LEU A 236 59.93 -10.98 -61.67
N SER A 237 60.20 -10.67 -60.40
CA SER A 237 60.99 -9.51 -59.99
C SER A 237 62.44 -9.57 -60.50
N GLU A 238 63.04 -10.76 -60.54
CA GLU A 238 64.38 -10.98 -61.11
C GLU A 238 64.43 -10.68 -62.62
N GLN A 239 63.38 -11.05 -63.36
CA GLN A 239 63.24 -10.68 -64.78
C GLN A 239 63.09 -9.17 -64.97
N ASN A 240 62.32 -8.49 -64.11
CA ASN A 240 62.15 -7.03 -64.16
C ASN A 240 63.46 -6.29 -63.87
N LEU A 241 64.23 -6.73 -62.87
CA LEU A 241 65.55 -6.16 -62.60
C LEU A 241 66.50 -6.37 -63.79
N THR A 242 66.50 -7.56 -64.39
CA THR A 242 67.32 -7.87 -65.56
C THR A 242 66.94 -6.97 -66.75
N ALA A 243 65.64 -6.82 -67.03
CA ALA A 243 65.14 -5.95 -68.08
C ALA A 243 65.48 -4.47 -67.85
N ALA A 244 65.31 -3.96 -66.63
CA ALA A 244 65.68 -2.59 -66.25
C ALA A 244 67.20 -2.37 -66.38
N THR A 245 68.01 -3.38 -66.04
CA THR A 245 69.47 -3.35 -66.19
C THR A 245 69.88 -3.29 -67.65
N GLN A 246 69.26 -4.11 -68.50
CA GLN A 246 69.55 -4.13 -69.94
C GLN A 246 69.13 -2.82 -70.63
N GLN A 247 67.99 -2.24 -70.23
CA GLN A 247 67.54 -0.94 -70.72
C GLN A 247 68.50 0.20 -70.31
N TYR A 248 69.03 0.14 -69.09
CA TYR A 248 70.00 1.11 -68.59
C TYR A 248 71.37 1.01 -69.29
N LEU A 249 71.86 -0.21 -69.52
CA LEU A 249 73.08 -0.45 -70.28
C LEU A 249 72.97 0.06 -71.73
N ASN A 250 71.80 -0.14 -72.37
CA ASN A 250 71.51 0.40 -73.69
C ASN A 250 71.52 1.95 -73.71
N MET A 251 71.03 2.61 -72.65
CA MET A 251 71.10 4.08 -72.53
C MET A 251 72.54 4.59 -72.40
N LEU A 252 73.43 3.82 -71.77
CA LEU A 252 74.83 4.19 -71.57
C LEU A 252 75.74 3.86 -72.77
N GLN A 253 75.21 3.31 -73.88
CA GLN A 253 75.96 2.93 -75.09
C GLN A 253 77.13 1.94 -74.85
N ILE A 254 77.02 1.06 -73.85
CA ILE A 254 78.03 0.04 -73.54
C ILE A 254 77.55 -1.32 -74.11
N THR A 255 78.30 -1.90 -75.05
CA THR A 255 77.91 -3.13 -75.78
C THR A 255 78.50 -4.43 -75.22
N ASP A 256 79.33 -4.37 -74.17
CA ASP A 256 79.95 -5.56 -73.57
C ASP A 256 79.64 -5.66 -72.08
N VAL A 257 78.88 -6.69 -71.70
CA VAL A 257 78.42 -6.94 -70.32
C VAL A 257 79.59 -7.38 -69.42
N GLY A 258 80.72 -7.80 -70.01
CA GLY A 258 81.92 -8.25 -69.29
C GLY A 258 82.91 -7.14 -68.89
N SER A 259 82.73 -5.89 -69.32
CA SER A 259 83.71 -4.80 -69.09
C SER A 259 83.31 -3.81 -67.98
N LEU A 260 82.31 -4.16 -67.16
CA LEU A 260 81.91 -3.39 -65.96
C LEU A 260 82.46 -3.99 -64.65
N THR A 261 83.38 -4.96 -64.75
CA THR A 261 84.39 -5.20 -63.72
C THR A 261 85.48 -4.15 -64.01
N ASP A 262 85.48 -2.97 -63.39
CA ASP A 262 86.28 -2.77 -62.18
C ASP A 262 86.13 -1.31 -61.67
N ASN A 263 84.91 -0.77 -61.59
CA ASN A 263 84.68 0.45 -60.78
C ASN A 263 83.19 0.65 -60.48
N VAL A 264 82.66 -0.19 -59.61
CA VAL A 264 81.41 0.11 -58.87
C VAL A 264 81.69 1.10 -57.73
N THR A 265 82.98 1.39 -57.45
CA THR A 265 83.46 2.43 -56.54
C THR A 265 84.45 3.34 -57.26
N GLY A 266 83.97 4.07 -58.26
CA GLY A 266 84.75 5.08 -58.98
C GLY A 266 83.93 6.34 -59.22
N THR A 267 84.20 7.39 -58.45
CA THR A 267 83.71 8.75 -58.68
C THR A 267 84.26 9.31 -59.98
N THR A 268 83.43 9.33 -61.02
CA THR A 268 83.57 10.26 -62.16
C THR A 268 82.24 10.91 -62.55
N GLY A 269 81.20 10.79 -61.71
CA GLY A 269 79.89 11.39 -61.95
C GLY A 269 79.51 12.35 -60.83
N ASP A 270 79.13 13.57 -61.21
CA ASP A 270 78.67 14.64 -60.33
C ASP A 270 77.50 14.20 -59.42
N GLY A 271 77.76 14.02 -58.13
CA GLY A 271 76.73 14.16 -57.09
C GLY A 271 75.99 12.90 -56.62
N LEU A 272 76.35 12.49 -55.40
CA LEU A 272 75.54 11.79 -54.39
C LEU A 272 74.96 10.42 -54.77
N GLU A 273 75.77 9.39 -54.56
CA GLU A 273 75.30 8.01 -54.50
C GLU A 273 75.60 7.37 -53.14
N TYR A 274 74.60 6.61 -52.69
CA TYR A 274 74.38 6.16 -51.34
C TYR A 274 75.55 5.28 -50.87
N TYR A 275 76.35 5.74 -49.90
CA TYR A 275 77.56 5.02 -49.47
C TYR A 275 78.62 4.80 -50.58
N GLY A 276 78.61 5.58 -51.67
CA GLY A 276 79.46 5.32 -52.84
C GLY A 276 78.95 4.18 -53.74
N ILE A 277 77.71 3.72 -53.53
CA ILE A 277 77.05 2.65 -54.31
C ILE A 277 75.95 3.24 -55.20
N ARG A 278 75.98 2.87 -56.49
CA ARG A 278 75.00 3.27 -57.51
C ARG A 278 73.60 2.75 -57.24
N SER A 279 72.61 3.64 -57.16
CA SER A 279 71.20 3.26 -56.96
C SER A 279 70.47 2.90 -58.27
N SER A 280 71.03 3.29 -59.42
CA SER A 280 70.48 3.02 -60.76
C SER A 280 71.04 1.73 -61.39
N PRO A 281 70.25 0.98 -62.16
CA PRO A 281 68.86 1.26 -62.51
C PRO A 281 67.86 0.86 -61.43
N ARG A 282 66.74 1.58 -61.37
CA ARG A 282 65.63 1.26 -60.47
C ARG A 282 64.61 0.36 -61.17
N TRP A 283 63.97 -0.53 -60.42
CA TRP A 283 63.08 -1.56 -60.95
C TRP A 283 61.80 -1.72 -60.11
N ILE A 284 60.77 -2.36 -60.66
CA ILE A 284 59.45 -2.55 -60.02
C ILE A 284 59.25 -4.04 -59.77
N GLY A 285 58.78 -4.39 -58.56
CA GLY A 285 58.55 -5.77 -58.16
C GLY A 285 58.70 -5.98 -56.66
N HIS A 286 58.61 -7.23 -56.22
CA HIS A 286 58.72 -7.61 -54.83
C HIS A 286 60.19 -7.77 -54.41
N THR A 287 60.53 -7.26 -53.24
CA THR A 287 61.89 -7.26 -52.67
C THR A 287 61.95 -8.07 -51.38
N SER A 288 63.13 -8.56 -51.04
CA SER A 288 63.38 -9.20 -49.75
C SER A 288 63.41 -8.15 -48.63
N GLY A 289 62.26 -7.83 -48.04
CA GLY A 289 62.12 -6.80 -47.01
C GLY A 289 62.13 -7.31 -45.56
N LEU A 290 62.14 -6.35 -44.63
CA LEU A 290 61.91 -6.58 -43.19
C LEU A 290 60.56 -6.00 -42.79
N HIS A 291 59.75 -6.80 -42.10
CA HIS A 291 58.38 -6.46 -41.73
C HIS A 291 58.14 -6.70 -40.24
N PHE A 292 57.41 -5.82 -39.58
CA PHE A 292 56.91 -5.97 -38.21
C PHE A 292 55.41 -6.29 -38.22
N ASN A 293 54.98 -7.20 -37.33
CA ASN A 293 53.54 -7.49 -37.14
C ASN A 293 53.04 -6.83 -35.86
N PHE A 294 51.99 -6.01 -35.95
CA PHE A 294 51.40 -5.25 -34.83
C PHE A 294 52.46 -4.63 -33.89
N PRO A 295 53.41 -3.81 -34.40
CA PRO A 295 54.43 -3.23 -33.55
C PRO A 295 53.82 -2.28 -32.52
N SER A 296 54.34 -2.33 -31.30
CA SER A 296 54.04 -1.35 -30.27
C SER A 296 54.75 -0.03 -30.57
N THR A 297 54.21 1.09 -30.09
CA THR A 297 54.88 2.39 -30.23
C THR A 297 56.16 2.41 -29.41
N GLY A 298 57.28 2.76 -30.02
CA GLY A 298 58.58 2.61 -29.35
C GLY A 298 59.79 2.68 -30.27
N VAL A 299 60.96 2.51 -29.66
CA VAL A 299 62.25 2.42 -30.36
C VAL A 299 62.63 0.95 -30.49
N TYR A 300 63.04 0.51 -31.68
CA TYR A 300 63.47 -0.86 -31.94
C TYR A 300 64.92 -0.85 -32.40
N LYS A 301 65.76 -1.76 -31.87
CA LYS A 301 67.16 -1.91 -32.28
C LYS A 301 67.40 -3.25 -32.95
N LEU A 302 67.88 -3.20 -34.19
CA LEU A 302 68.26 -4.32 -35.02
C LEU A 302 69.78 -4.48 -34.98
N GLN A 303 70.27 -5.70 -34.78
CA GLN A 303 71.68 -6.06 -34.85
C GLN A 303 71.93 -6.82 -36.15
N PHE A 304 72.94 -6.39 -36.90
CA PHE A 304 73.40 -7.06 -38.10
C PHE A 304 74.68 -7.81 -37.78
N SER A 305 74.68 -9.11 -38.02
CA SER A 305 75.81 -9.99 -37.76
C SER A 305 76.18 -10.74 -39.04
N SER A 306 77.46 -11.07 -39.17
CA SER A 306 77.94 -11.88 -40.29
C SER A 306 78.86 -12.97 -39.78
N PHE A 307 78.60 -14.19 -40.24
CA PHE A 307 79.39 -15.37 -39.93
C PHE A 307 79.70 -16.11 -41.23
N CYS A 308 80.99 -16.42 -41.48
CA CYS A 308 81.34 -17.31 -42.59
C CYS A 308 81.69 -18.73 -42.13
N PRO A 309 80.96 -19.77 -42.59
CA PRO A 309 81.29 -21.16 -42.31
C PRO A 309 82.54 -21.63 -43.07
N THR A 310 83.28 -22.56 -42.47
CA THR A 310 84.59 -23.06 -42.95
C THR A 310 84.59 -23.68 -44.35
N SER A 311 83.43 -24.10 -44.87
CA SER A 311 83.32 -24.69 -46.22
C SER A 311 83.44 -23.65 -47.35
N ASN A 312 83.08 -22.39 -47.12
CA ASN A 312 82.92 -21.39 -48.18
C ASN A 312 83.93 -20.22 -48.09
N CYS A 313 84.50 -19.93 -46.91
CA CYS A 313 85.54 -18.90 -46.75
C CYS A 313 86.80 -19.43 -46.05
N ALA A 314 87.50 -20.40 -46.64
CA ALA A 314 88.74 -20.95 -46.06
C ALA A 314 89.88 -19.92 -45.95
N SER A 315 89.85 -18.85 -46.75
CA SER A 315 90.84 -17.75 -46.79
C SER A 315 90.42 -16.50 -46.00
N ALA A 316 89.33 -16.54 -45.23
CA ALA A 316 88.88 -15.39 -44.44
C ALA A 316 89.77 -15.13 -43.22
N LEU A 317 90.35 -13.93 -43.14
CA LEU A 317 91.10 -13.45 -41.98
C LEU A 317 90.21 -13.30 -40.73
N TYR A 318 89.01 -12.72 -40.92
CA TYR A 318 88.01 -12.55 -39.87
C TYR A 318 86.79 -13.44 -40.12
N ARG A 319 86.57 -14.43 -39.25
CA ARG A 319 85.44 -15.37 -39.36
C ARG A 319 84.09 -14.71 -39.06
N GLU A 320 84.09 -13.84 -38.06
CA GLU A 320 82.97 -12.98 -37.69
C GLU A 320 83.39 -11.53 -37.96
N LEU A 321 82.50 -10.77 -38.60
CA LEU A 321 82.69 -9.33 -38.74
C LEU A 321 82.17 -8.64 -37.48
N ARG A 322 82.77 -7.51 -37.10
CA ARG A 322 82.19 -6.64 -36.08
C ARG A 322 80.78 -6.24 -36.52
N ASP A 323 79.82 -6.52 -35.66
CA ASP A 323 78.40 -6.24 -35.85
C ASP A 323 78.10 -4.74 -35.80
N ASP A 324 76.96 -4.35 -36.35
CA ASP A 324 76.47 -2.97 -36.30
C ASP A 324 74.97 -2.94 -36.05
N HIS A 325 74.48 -1.79 -35.61
CA HIS A 325 73.11 -1.65 -35.11
C HIS A 325 72.33 -0.53 -35.79
N LEU A 326 71.06 -0.81 -36.09
CA LEU A 326 70.09 0.16 -36.60
C LEU A 326 68.93 0.33 -35.61
N GLU A 327 68.71 1.56 -35.17
CA GLU A 327 67.56 1.98 -34.37
C GLU A 327 66.48 2.62 -35.25
N ILE A 328 65.23 2.21 -35.07
CA ILE A 328 64.05 2.78 -35.73
C ILE A 328 63.00 3.18 -34.70
N VAL A 329 62.13 4.12 -35.05
CA VAL A 329 61.04 4.59 -34.17
C VAL A 329 59.68 4.30 -34.80
N VAL A 330 58.78 3.66 -34.06
CA VAL A 330 57.39 3.41 -34.43
C VAL A 330 56.45 4.28 -33.59
N ILE A 331 55.56 5.03 -34.24
CA ILE A 331 54.53 5.90 -33.62
C ILE A 331 53.12 5.39 -33.92
N SER A 332 52.12 5.82 -33.13
CA SER A 332 50.75 5.29 -33.23
C SER A 332 50.10 5.55 -34.59
N GLY A 333 49.34 4.58 -35.09
CA GLY A 333 48.57 4.68 -36.32
C GLY A 333 47.25 5.45 -36.18
N THR A 334 46.37 5.32 -37.18
CA THR A 334 45.03 5.93 -37.16
C THR A 334 44.13 5.27 -36.12
N PRO A 335 43.28 6.03 -35.39
CA PRO A 335 42.34 5.47 -34.42
C PRO A 335 41.41 4.42 -35.05
N HIS A 336 41.36 3.23 -34.44
CA HIS A 336 40.57 2.09 -34.93
C HIS A 336 39.42 1.71 -33.99
N ARG A 337 39.60 1.85 -32.66
CA ARG A 337 38.56 1.51 -31.67
C ARG A 337 38.63 2.39 -30.43
N LEU A 338 37.49 2.53 -29.74
CA LEU A 338 37.43 3.09 -28.40
C LEU A 338 37.45 1.98 -27.35
N HIS A 339 38.11 2.23 -26.23
CA HIS A 339 38.18 1.31 -25.10
C HIS A 339 37.88 2.04 -23.79
N LEU A 340 37.01 1.47 -22.96
CA LEU A 340 36.71 2.00 -21.63
C LEU A 340 37.80 1.55 -20.65
N PHE A 341 38.82 2.39 -20.48
CA PHE A 341 39.93 2.13 -19.54
C PHE A 341 39.45 2.18 -18.08
N ARG A 342 38.61 3.17 -17.76
CA ARG A 342 37.88 3.21 -16.50
C ARG A 342 36.40 3.29 -16.79
N ALA A 343 35.72 2.15 -16.66
CA ALA A 343 34.28 2.07 -16.85
C ALA A 343 33.53 2.77 -15.70
N PRO A 344 32.36 3.36 -15.99
CA PRO A 344 31.47 3.86 -14.94
C PRO A 344 30.96 2.72 -14.06
N PRO A 345 30.58 3.01 -12.80
CA PRO A 345 29.97 2.02 -11.91
C PRO A 345 28.57 1.61 -12.41
N THR A 346 28.14 0.39 -12.08
CA THR A 346 26.83 -0.14 -12.49
C THR A 346 25.67 0.44 -11.70
N ARG A 347 25.92 1.04 -10.54
CA ARG A 347 24.95 1.76 -9.70
C ARG A 347 25.54 3.08 -9.25
N PHE A 348 24.78 4.17 -9.38
CA PHE A 348 25.27 5.49 -8.98
C PHE A 348 24.15 6.43 -8.51
N GLU A 349 24.51 7.42 -7.71
CA GLU A 349 23.59 8.41 -7.15
C GLU A 349 23.20 9.48 -8.19
N ASN A 350 21.95 9.94 -8.15
CA ASN A 350 21.42 10.91 -9.09
C ASN A 350 22.01 12.31 -8.86
N ASP A 351 22.36 13.02 -9.94
CA ASP A 351 22.91 14.39 -9.92
C ASP A 351 24.28 14.55 -9.20
N LEU A 352 25.00 13.44 -8.95
CA LEU A 352 26.38 13.46 -8.46
C LEU A 352 27.38 13.24 -9.60
N THR A 353 28.60 13.77 -9.42
CA THR A 353 29.72 13.53 -10.35
C THR A 353 30.16 12.08 -10.29
N ILE A 354 30.15 11.37 -11.43
CA ILE A 354 30.54 9.97 -11.50
C ILE A 354 31.98 9.79 -11.02
N SER A 355 32.14 9.02 -9.95
CA SER A 355 33.43 8.71 -9.33
C SER A 355 33.62 7.20 -9.25
N PRO A 356 34.78 6.66 -9.68
CA PRO A 356 35.91 7.38 -10.28
C PRO A 356 35.62 7.88 -11.71
N ALA A 357 36.26 8.97 -12.13
CA ALA A 357 36.03 9.61 -13.43
C ALA A 357 36.18 8.62 -14.60
N VAL A 358 35.22 8.63 -15.53
CA VAL A 358 35.21 7.71 -16.68
C VAL A 358 36.33 8.08 -17.64
N GLN A 359 37.11 7.09 -18.08
CA GLN A 359 38.22 7.29 -18.99
C GLN A 359 38.04 6.43 -20.25
N VAL A 360 37.99 7.09 -21.40
CA VAL A 360 37.86 6.48 -22.72
C VAL A 360 39.18 6.65 -23.47
N GLN A 361 39.76 5.55 -23.93
CA GLN A 361 41.00 5.54 -24.72
C GLN A 361 40.70 5.31 -26.19
N THR A 362 41.42 6.02 -27.06
CA THR A 362 41.47 5.76 -28.51
C THR A 362 42.67 4.88 -28.82
N LEU A 363 42.41 3.71 -29.39
CA LEU A 363 43.45 2.75 -29.76
C LEU A 363 43.53 2.57 -31.27
N ASP A 364 44.73 2.40 -31.80
CA ASP A 364 44.97 2.00 -33.19
C ASP A 364 44.74 0.48 -33.39
N ILE A 365 44.95 -0.01 -34.61
CA ILE A 365 44.76 -1.42 -34.96
C ILE A 365 45.74 -2.36 -34.23
N ALA A 366 46.90 -1.86 -33.80
CA ALA A 366 47.90 -2.58 -33.02
C ALA A 366 47.71 -2.39 -31.50
N SER A 367 46.58 -1.81 -31.09
CA SER A 367 46.23 -1.52 -29.68
C SER A 367 47.15 -0.51 -28.99
N ASN A 368 47.83 0.35 -29.75
CA ASN A 368 48.58 1.46 -29.20
C ASN A 368 47.67 2.66 -28.93
N LEU A 369 48.03 3.47 -27.93
CA LEU A 369 47.32 4.71 -27.62
C LEU A 369 47.59 5.76 -28.70
N CYS A 370 46.54 6.25 -29.35
CA CYS A 370 46.66 7.27 -30.39
C CYS A 370 46.91 8.66 -29.77
N THR A 371 48.17 9.04 -29.61
CA THR A 371 48.56 10.31 -28.95
C THR A 371 48.67 11.50 -29.89
N ASN A 372 48.71 11.27 -31.20
CA ASN A 372 49.01 12.28 -32.23
C ASN A 372 47.77 12.99 -32.81
N PHE A 373 46.60 12.88 -32.16
CA PHE A 373 45.34 13.44 -32.67
C PHE A 373 44.59 14.21 -31.60
N ASP A 374 44.10 15.39 -31.97
CA ASP A 374 43.21 16.21 -31.15
C ASP A 374 41.75 15.97 -31.58
N ALA A 375 40.90 15.53 -30.66
CA ALA A 375 39.48 15.32 -30.89
C ALA A 375 38.67 15.56 -29.60
N PHE A 376 37.34 15.57 -29.69
CA PHE A 376 36.45 15.61 -28.54
C PHE A 376 35.68 14.29 -28.42
N ALA A 377 35.61 13.75 -27.21
CA ALA A 377 34.73 12.65 -26.89
C ALA A 377 33.40 13.21 -26.34
N ILE A 378 32.30 12.66 -26.83
CA ILE A 378 30.94 13.03 -26.44
C ILE A 378 30.31 11.83 -25.75
N SER A 379 29.68 12.05 -24.60
CA SER A 379 28.85 11.07 -23.92
C SER A 379 27.37 11.36 -24.17
N SER A 380 26.58 10.34 -24.47
CA SER A 380 25.12 10.43 -24.53
C SER A 380 24.49 9.30 -23.73
N VAL A 381 23.24 9.50 -23.30
CA VAL A 381 22.54 8.58 -22.40
C VAL A 381 21.21 8.16 -23.00
N THR A 382 20.93 6.86 -22.98
CA THR A 382 19.66 6.28 -23.43
C THR A 382 19.06 5.39 -22.34
N PRO A 383 17.78 5.54 -21.95
CA PRO A 383 16.80 6.55 -22.41
C PRO A 383 17.17 7.98 -21.98
N THR A 384 16.53 9.00 -22.58
CA THR A 384 16.88 10.41 -22.34
C THR A 384 16.68 10.81 -20.88
N VAL A 385 17.67 11.52 -20.34
CA VAL A 385 17.72 11.99 -18.96
C VAL A 385 17.23 13.43 -18.86
N SER A 386 16.75 13.87 -17.68
CA SER A 386 16.24 15.23 -17.49
C SER A 386 17.35 16.27 -17.58
N ARG A 387 18.56 15.89 -17.16
CA ARG A 387 19.78 16.69 -17.33
C ARG A 387 21.02 15.80 -17.46
N LEU A 388 21.90 16.19 -18.36
CA LEU A 388 23.24 15.63 -18.53
C LEU A 388 24.24 16.79 -18.47
N GLU A 389 25.20 16.75 -17.55
CA GLU A 389 26.26 17.78 -17.43
C GLU A 389 27.64 17.12 -17.61
N GLY A 390 28.58 17.82 -18.22
CA GLY A 390 29.94 17.31 -18.44
C GLY A 390 30.01 16.23 -19.52
N ASP A 391 29.14 16.31 -20.53
CA ASP A 391 28.97 15.35 -21.61
C ASP A 391 30.00 15.44 -22.73
N VAL A 392 30.82 16.49 -22.74
CA VAL A 392 31.89 16.68 -23.74
C VAL A 392 33.22 16.89 -23.02
N THR A 393 34.25 16.16 -23.43
CA THR A 393 35.62 16.31 -22.91
C THR A 393 36.65 16.21 -24.04
N PRO A 394 37.74 16.99 -24.00
CA PRO A 394 38.82 16.86 -24.97
C PRO A 394 39.56 15.54 -24.80
N LEU A 395 40.01 14.97 -25.91
CA LEU A 395 40.92 13.84 -25.97
C LEU A 395 42.35 14.36 -25.79
N VAL A 396 42.96 14.12 -24.62
CA VAL A 396 44.33 14.56 -24.33
C VAL A 396 45.23 13.33 -24.36
N SER A 397 46.23 13.32 -25.25
CA SER A 397 47.15 12.19 -25.44
C SER A 397 46.42 10.85 -25.64
N GLY A 398 45.34 10.84 -26.44
CA GLY A 398 44.55 9.63 -26.71
C GLY A 398 43.61 9.19 -25.58
N VAL A 399 43.47 9.96 -24.50
CA VAL A 399 42.58 9.68 -23.38
C VAL A 399 41.58 10.82 -23.16
N ALA A 400 40.30 10.49 -23.17
CA ALA A 400 39.21 11.38 -22.82
C ALA A 400 38.78 11.08 -21.37
N THR A 401 38.93 12.06 -20.48
CA THR A 401 38.55 11.92 -19.06
C THR A 401 37.29 12.73 -18.78
N PHE A 402 36.22 12.05 -18.37
CA PHE A 402 34.93 12.63 -17.98
C PHE A 402 34.89 12.80 -16.46
N ASP A 403 35.53 13.86 -15.96
CA ASP A 403 35.65 14.19 -14.53
C ASP A 403 34.49 15.03 -13.98
N ARG A 404 33.66 15.58 -14.86
CA ARG A 404 32.47 16.39 -14.53
C ARG A 404 31.16 15.77 -14.98
N LEU A 405 31.18 14.52 -15.45
CA LEU A 405 30.00 13.85 -15.96
C LEU A 405 29.00 13.60 -14.83
N LYS A 406 27.80 14.16 -14.97
CA LYS A 406 26.66 14.00 -14.06
C LYS A 406 25.42 13.63 -14.83
N ILE A 407 24.61 12.79 -14.22
CA ILE A 407 23.35 12.32 -14.81
C ILE A 407 22.24 12.63 -13.82
N ASN A 408 21.22 13.33 -14.29
CA ASN A 408 19.95 13.47 -13.59
C ASN A 408 18.86 12.71 -14.36
N GLY A 409 18.53 11.52 -13.89
CA GLY A 409 17.51 10.63 -14.47
C GLY A 409 16.41 10.29 -13.48
N LEU A 410 15.37 9.61 -13.98
CA LEU A 410 14.34 9.01 -13.14
C LEU A 410 14.99 7.89 -12.32
N ARG A 411 14.84 7.96 -11.00
CA ARG A 411 15.44 7.01 -10.05
C ARG A 411 14.81 5.62 -10.20
N GLY A 412 15.64 4.58 -10.13
CA GLY A 412 15.23 3.18 -10.33
C GLY A 412 15.26 2.70 -11.78
N ASN A 413 15.53 3.59 -12.74
CA ASN A 413 15.68 3.21 -14.15
C ASN A 413 17.12 2.81 -14.48
N VAL A 414 17.23 1.87 -15.43
CA VAL A 414 18.52 1.44 -16.01
C VAL A 414 18.79 2.23 -17.28
N TYR A 415 19.97 2.84 -17.33
CA TYR A 415 20.46 3.64 -18.44
C TYR A 415 21.63 2.94 -19.14
N THR A 416 21.83 3.29 -20.41
CA THR A 416 23.00 2.94 -21.22
C THR A 416 23.75 4.21 -21.56
N LEU A 417 25.04 4.25 -21.23
CA LEU A 417 25.95 5.37 -21.51
C LEU A 417 26.70 5.06 -22.80
N HIS A 418 26.60 5.95 -23.79
CA HIS A 418 27.32 5.86 -25.06
C HIS A 418 28.41 6.91 -25.09
N PHE A 419 29.62 6.54 -25.45
CA PHE A 419 30.75 7.44 -25.64
C PHE A 419 31.19 7.37 -27.09
N SER A 420 31.27 8.50 -27.78
CA SER A 420 31.65 8.56 -29.18
C SER A 420 32.69 9.64 -29.45
N VAL A 421 33.50 9.41 -30.48
CA VAL A 421 34.44 10.40 -31.03
C VAL A 421 34.04 10.62 -32.48
N SER A 422 33.31 11.71 -32.73
CA SER A 422 32.63 11.96 -34.01
C SER A 422 33.60 12.15 -35.19
N SER A 423 34.80 12.68 -34.95
CA SER A 423 35.84 12.87 -35.97
C SER A 423 36.32 11.56 -36.62
N PHE A 424 36.17 10.42 -35.92
CA PHE A 424 36.61 9.10 -36.41
C PHE A 424 35.46 8.10 -36.54
N GLY A 425 34.21 8.49 -36.23
CA GLY A 425 33.05 7.59 -36.32
C GLY A 425 33.07 6.41 -35.34
N LEU A 426 33.82 6.51 -34.23
CA LEU A 426 33.97 5.43 -33.25
C LEU A 426 33.02 5.64 -32.05
N SER A 427 32.46 4.55 -31.52
CA SER A 427 31.60 4.58 -30.33
C SER A 427 31.78 3.34 -29.45
N VAL A 428 31.64 3.50 -28.13
CA VAL A 428 31.61 2.42 -27.14
C VAL A 428 30.47 2.68 -26.14
N SER A 429 29.78 1.64 -25.69
CA SER A 429 28.66 1.77 -24.75
C SER A 429 28.88 0.97 -23.46
N HIS A 430 28.25 1.42 -22.38
CA HIS A 430 28.26 0.77 -21.07
C HIS A 430 26.83 0.60 -20.56
N THR A 431 26.48 -0.63 -20.20
CA THR A 431 25.19 -1.02 -19.62
C THR A 431 25.39 -2.26 -18.74
N PRO A 432 24.72 -2.38 -17.57
CA PRO A 432 23.69 -1.50 -17.02
C PRO A 432 24.25 -0.36 -16.13
N PHE A 433 23.68 0.85 -16.25
CA PHE A 433 23.88 1.97 -15.32
C PHE A 433 22.58 2.29 -14.58
N LEU A 434 22.42 1.82 -13.34
CA LEU A 434 21.23 2.03 -12.51
C LEU A 434 21.36 3.30 -11.68
N VAL A 435 20.42 4.23 -11.83
CA VAL A 435 20.25 5.35 -10.89
C VAL A 435 19.54 4.83 -9.64
N ILE A 436 20.13 5.02 -8.46
CA ILE A 436 19.63 4.44 -7.19
C ILE A 436 18.14 4.80 -6.98
N PRO A 437 17.26 3.79 -6.72
CA PRO A 437 15.83 4.01 -6.57
C PRO A 437 15.49 4.80 -5.30
N CYS A 438 14.36 5.52 -5.33
CA CYS A 438 13.96 6.38 -4.21
C CYS A 438 13.74 5.63 -2.90
N GLU A 439 13.25 4.38 -2.96
CA GLU A 439 13.05 3.54 -1.78
C GLU A 439 14.33 3.23 -0.99
N GLU A 440 15.50 3.18 -1.65
CA GLU A 440 16.81 2.99 -1.01
C GLU A 440 17.35 4.29 -0.40
N VAL A 441 16.99 5.45 -0.97
CA VAL A 441 17.43 6.78 -0.49
C VAL A 441 16.53 7.29 0.64
N LYS A 442 15.23 7.10 0.50
CA LYS A 442 14.18 7.53 1.42
C LYS A 442 13.11 6.43 1.45
N SER A 443 13.05 5.68 2.54
CA SER A 443 12.04 4.63 2.68
C SER A 443 10.63 5.20 2.49
N ASN A 444 9.74 4.42 1.89
CA ASN A 444 8.36 4.81 1.61
C ASN A 444 8.19 6.03 0.67
N SER A 445 9.12 6.21 -0.27
CA SER A 445 9.09 7.26 -1.31
C SER A 445 9.10 6.73 -2.74
N GLN A 446 8.75 7.59 -3.70
CA GLN A 446 8.72 7.32 -5.13
C GLN A 446 9.44 8.45 -5.91
N SER A 447 9.89 8.15 -7.14
CA SER A 447 10.46 9.18 -8.03
C SER A 447 9.34 10.06 -8.57
N ASP A 448 9.51 11.37 -8.47
CA ASP A 448 8.69 12.35 -9.18
C ASP A 448 9.09 12.42 -10.67
N GLY A 449 8.42 13.28 -11.44
CA GLY A 449 8.71 13.48 -12.87
C GLY A 449 10.08 14.12 -13.18
N ASN A 450 10.78 14.66 -12.17
CA ASN A 450 12.09 15.30 -12.30
C ASN A 450 13.25 14.41 -11.82
N GLY A 451 12.98 13.28 -11.18
CA GLY A 451 13.99 12.40 -10.57
C GLY A 451 14.26 12.68 -9.08
N ASP A 452 13.44 13.51 -8.44
CA ASP A 452 13.45 13.78 -7.00
C ASP A 452 12.59 12.74 -6.26
N CYS A 453 12.87 12.50 -4.98
CA CYS A 453 12.10 11.54 -4.18
C CYS A 453 11.00 12.22 -3.36
N GLU A 454 9.75 11.84 -3.62
CA GLU A 454 8.57 12.30 -2.90
C GLU A 454 7.90 11.17 -2.11
N CYS A 455 7.28 11.49 -0.98
CA CYS A 455 6.58 10.46 -0.20
C CYS A 455 5.37 9.89 -0.94
N MET A 456 5.21 8.58 -0.86
CA MET A 456 4.04 7.89 -1.39
C MET A 456 2.75 8.33 -0.67
N PRO A 457 1.56 8.15 -1.30
CA PRO A 457 0.29 8.40 -0.65
C PRO A 457 0.18 7.66 0.70
N GLY A 458 -0.31 8.36 1.71
CA GLY A 458 -0.37 7.87 3.10
C GLY A 458 0.88 8.14 3.94
N TYR A 459 1.96 8.66 3.34
CA TYR A 459 3.18 9.04 4.04
C TYR A 459 3.48 10.54 3.93
N THR A 460 4.10 11.13 4.94
CA THR A 460 4.41 12.56 5.01
C THR A 460 5.80 12.80 5.58
N GLU A 461 6.29 14.02 5.39
CA GLU A 461 7.54 14.54 5.93
C GLU A 461 7.29 15.41 7.18
N ASP A 462 6.02 15.56 7.58
CA ASP A 462 5.60 16.30 8.76
C ASP A 462 5.89 15.54 10.07
N ILE A 463 7.15 15.54 10.48
CA ILE A 463 7.64 14.86 11.68
C ILE A 463 7.38 15.61 12.99
N ARG A 464 6.48 16.60 13.01
CA ARG A 464 6.12 17.26 14.27
C ARG A 464 5.43 16.25 15.17
N LEU A 465 5.64 16.34 16.49
CA LEU A 465 4.92 15.47 17.43
C LEU A 465 3.41 15.75 17.34
N PRO A 466 2.54 14.74 17.52
CA PRO A 466 1.09 14.92 17.48
C PRO A 466 0.57 15.99 18.45
N ILE A 467 1.22 16.12 19.62
CA ILE A 467 0.89 17.10 20.67
C ILE A 467 1.15 18.55 20.20
N SER A 468 2.13 18.74 19.31
CA SER A 468 2.47 20.01 18.67
C SER A 468 1.74 20.26 17.35
N GLY A 469 0.65 19.52 17.08
CA GLY A 469 -0.13 19.62 15.84
C GLY A 469 0.48 18.87 14.65
N GLY A 470 1.37 17.90 14.91
CA GLY A 470 1.89 17.01 13.87
C GLY A 470 0.86 16.01 13.36
N THR A 471 0.95 15.70 12.07
CA THR A 471 -0.02 14.84 11.36
C THR A 471 0.50 13.41 11.11
N ALA A 472 1.74 13.14 11.51
CA ALA A 472 2.45 11.88 11.28
C ALA A 472 2.79 11.13 12.58
N LEU A 473 3.07 9.83 12.45
CA LEU A 473 3.58 9.02 13.56
C LEU A 473 5.12 9.08 13.63
N THR A 474 5.64 9.80 14.62
CA THR A 474 7.07 10.09 14.76
C THR A 474 7.79 9.14 15.72
N ASN A 475 7.05 8.45 16.59
CA ASN A 475 7.62 7.66 17.70
C ASN A 475 8.30 6.34 17.26
N LEU A 476 8.21 5.97 15.98
CA LEU A 476 8.78 4.72 15.44
C LEU A 476 9.89 4.93 14.40
N ALA A 477 10.24 6.16 14.04
CA ALA A 477 11.21 6.39 12.98
C ALA A 477 12.64 6.35 13.53
N PRO A 478 13.46 5.31 13.25
CA PRO A 478 14.90 5.46 13.38
C PRO A 478 15.33 6.56 12.39
N SER A 479 16.11 7.53 12.85
CA SER A 479 16.72 8.53 11.97
C SER A 479 17.71 7.81 11.06
N VAL A 480 17.26 7.32 9.89
CA VAL A 480 18.16 6.71 8.92
C VAL A 480 18.70 7.81 8.03
N THR A 481 19.84 8.36 8.41
CA THR A 481 20.82 8.75 7.40
C THR A 481 22.16 8.18 7.82
N SER A 482 22.58 7.11 7.15
CA SER A 482 23.88 6.47 7.36
C SER A 482 25.05 7.29 6.78
N TYR A 483 24.81 8.38 6.05
CA TYR A 483 25.88 9.18 5.41
C TYR A 483 25.57 10.68 5.25
N PRO A 484 25.33 11.45 6.33
CA PRO A 484 25.11 12.90 6.25
C PRO A 484 26.29 13.69 5.66
N ASP A 485 27.52 13.14 5.71
CA ASP A 485 28.74 13.82 5.23
C ASP A 485 29.02 13.62 3.73
N LEU A 486 28.42 12.62 3.09
CA LEU A 486 28.63 12.33 1.66
C LEU A 486 28.06 13.44 0.77
N TYR A 487 26.98 14.07 1.24
CA TYR A 487 26.20 15.04 0.48
C TYR A 487 26.57 16.51 0.72
N LYS A 488 27.30 16.80 1.80
CA LYS A 488 27.87 18.15 2.04
C LYS A 488 28.93 18.54 1.00
N LYS A 489 29.53 17.57 0.30
CA LYS A 489 30.67 17.79 -0.60
C LYS A 489 30.31 17.81 -2.10
N ALA A 490 29.06 17.58 -2.49
CA ALA A 490 28.78 17.04 -3.83
C ALA A 490 27.89 17.84 -4.80
N SER A 491 27.41 19.07 -4.52
CA SER A 491 26.60 19.78 -5.53
C SER A 491 26.79 21.30 -5.63
N SER A 492 26.53 21.82 -6.84
CA SER A 492 26.46 23.25 -7.18
C SER A 492 25.16 23.92 -6.69
N ALA A 493 24.24 23.17 -6.09
CA ALA A 493 22.98 23.65 -5.52
C ALA A 493 22.58 22.88 -4.24
N PRO A 494 23.36 23.03 -3.14
CA PRO A 494 23.17 22.26 -1.90
C PRO A 494 21.78 22.43 -1.28
N GLN A 495 21.08 23.54 -1.56
CA GLN A 495 19.75 23.80 -0.99
C GLN A 495 18.64 22.87 -1.49
N ARG A 496 18.68 22.39 -2.75
CA ARG A 496 17.66 21.43 -3.26
C ARG A 496 17.78 20.06 -2.60
N TYR A 497 19.03 19.64 -2.37
CA TYR A 497 19.34 18.38 -1.72
C TYR A 497 19.04 18.43 -0.21
N LEU A 498 19.40 19.55 0.44
CA LEU A 498 19.02 19.82 1.83
C LEU A 498 17.50 19.88 2.01
N SER A 499 16.75 20.44 1.05
CA SER A 499 15.27 20.44 1.13
C SER A 499 14.64 19.04 0.94
N ALA A 500 15.25 18.16 0.15
CA ALA A 500 14.78 16.77 0.00
C ALA A 500 15.04 15.91 1.26
N LEU A 501 16.00 16.32 2.09
CA LEU A 501 16.45 15.62 3.30
C LEU A 501 15.99 16.23 4.62
N ASN A 502 15.44 17.44 4.67
CA ASN A 502 15.04 18.09 5.93
C ASN A 502 13.59 17.71 6.31
N PRO A 503 13.30 17.20 7.52
CA PRO A 503 14.21 17.19 8.67
C PRO A 503 14.95 15.88 8.90
N TYR A 504 14.53 14.77 8.28
CA TYR A 504 15.23 13.47 8.42
C TYR A 504 15.24 12.59 7.17
N GLY A 505 14.78 13.06 6.00
CA GLY A 505 14.84 12.24 4.78
C GLY A 505 14.09 10.90 4.90
N VAL A 506 13.02 10.83 5.71
CA VAL A 506 12.18 9.63 5.89
C VAL A 506 10.71 10.00 5.67
N CYS A 507 10.00 9.17 4.91
CA CYS A 507 8.55 9.26 4.77
C CYS A 507 7.89 8.46 5.90
N VAL A 508 7.25 9.15 6.84
CA VAL A 508 6.56 8.54 7.98
C VAL A 508 5.07 8.39 7.71
N PRO A 509 4.42 7.31 8.19
CA PRO A 509 3.01 7.10 7.92
C PRO A 509 2.14 8.15 8.63
N CYS A 510 1.04 8.56 7.99
CA CYS A 510 0.04 9.42 8.61
C CYS A 510 -0.46 8.80 9.93
N ALA A 511 -0.60 9.62 10.98
CA ALA A 511 -1.07 9.19 12.28
C ALA A 511 -2.58 8.84 12.27
N ASN A 512 -3.07 8.26 13.37
CA ASN A 512 -4.49 7.98 13.54
C ASN A 512 -5.33 9.27 13.36
N GLY A 513 -6.38 9.20 12.55
CA GLY A 513 -7.25 10.34 12.25
C GLY A 513 -6.76 11.24 11.13
N PHE A 514 -5.71 10.84 10.41
CA PHE A 514 -5.21 11.57 9.25
C PHE A 514 -5.11 10.68 8.01
N TYR A 515 -5.27 11.28 6.83
CA TYR A 515 -5.08 10.60 5.55
C TYR A 515 -4.38 11.50 4.53
N LYS A 516 -3.77 10.91 3.50
CA LYS A 516 -3.09 11.68 2.43
C LYS A 516 -3.18 11.03 1.04
N PRO A 517 -4.00 11.57 0.12
CA PRO A 517 -4.24 10.95 -1.19
C PRO A 517 -3.17 11.25 -2.24
N LEU A 518 -2.55 12.43 -2.16
CA LEU A 518 -1.55 12.87 -3.13
C LEU A 518 -0.14 12.59 -2.59
N PRO A 519 0.81 12.22 -3.46
CA PRO A 519 2.21 12.12 -3.07
C PRO A 519 2.80 13.51 -2.78
N GLY A 520 4.00 13.56 -2.19
CA GLY A 520 4.72 14.82 -1.92
C GLY A 520 5.12 15.01 -0.45
N PRO A 521 5.64 16.19 -0.06
CA PRO A 521 6.07 16.47 1.32
C PRO A 521 4.95 16.93 2.26
N GLN A 522 3.77 17.23 1.72
CA GLN A 522 2.64 17.87 2.42
C GLN A 522 2.22 17.13 3.70
N ALA A 523 1.73 17.87 4.70
CA ALA A 523 1.14 17.31 5.93
C ALA A 523 -0.10 16.45 5.60
N CYS A 524 -0.40 15.46 6.44
CA CYS A 524 -1.61 14.66 6.24
C CYS A 524 -2.86 15.48 6.55
N THR A 525 -3.94 15.22 5.81
CA THR A 525 -5.23 15.87 6.00
C THR A 525 -5.98 15.21 7.16
N SER A 526 -6.52 16.01 8.08
CA SER A 526 -7.34 15.48 9.18
C SER A 526 -8.64 14.87 8.65
N CYS A 527 -9.08 13.77 9.25
CA CYS A 527 -10.42 13.25 9.06
C CYS A 527 -11.48 14.28 9.49
N PRO A 528 -12.71 14.20 8.95
CA PRO A 528 -13.83 15.03 9.39
C PRO A 528 -14.12 14.91 10.90
N LEU A 529 -14.87 15.86 11.45
CA LEU A 529 -15.21 15.90 12.87
C LEU A 529 -15.79 14.56 13.35
N GLN A 530 -15.31 14.09 14.51
CA GLN A 530 -15.74 12.82 15.13
C GLN A 530 -15.44 11.57 14.30
N MET A 531 -14.46 11.63 13.38
CA MET A 531 -13.93 10.48 12.66
C MET A 531 -12.43 10.26 12.95
N ASP A 532 -12.02 9.00 12.92
CA ASP A 532 -10.61 8.59 12.96
C ASP A 532 -10.33 7.49 11.91
N THR A 533 -9.11 6.97 11.86
CA THR A 533 -8.74 5.89 10.94
C THR A 533 -8.61 4.53 11.62
N MET A 534 -8.97 4.44 12.90
CA MET A 534 -8.78 3.26 13.75
C MET A 534 -9.74 2.11 13.39
N TRP A 535 -10.93 2.45 12.91
CA TRP A 535 -12.02 1.51 12.68
C TRP A 535 -12.28 1.27 11.19
N ARG A 536 -12.72 0.05 10.86
CA ARG A 536 -13.32 -0.31 9.57
C ARG A 536 -14.50 -1.21 9.85
N SER A 537 -15.68 -0.80 9.39
CA SER A 537 -16.93 -1.54 9.57
C SER A 537 -17.20 -1.90 11.04
N GLY A 538 -16.95 -0.96 11.95
CA GLY A 538 -17.17 -1.13 13.39
C GLY A 538 -16.19 -2.06 14.13
N LYS A 539 -15.11 -2.52 13.48
CA LYS A 539 -14.02 -3.26 14.12
C LYS A 539 -12.70 -2.51 14.00
N ILE A 540 -11.78 -2.72 14.94
CA ILE A 540 -10.42 -2.18 14.86
C ILE A 540 -9.76 -2.74 13.60
N LYS A 541 -9.17 -1.88 12.77
CA LYS A 541 -8.40 -2.34 11.62
C LYS A 541 -7.17 -3.11 12.10
N GLY A 542 -7.03 -4.35 11.63
CA GLY A 542 -5.82 -5.15 11.80
C GLY A 542 -4.64 -4.60 10.99
N GLU A 543 -3.58 -5.38 10.87
CA GLU A 543 -2.44 -5.04 10.01
C GLU A 543 -2.86 -4.95 8.55
N TRP A 544 -2.25 -4.02 7.82
CA TRP A 544 -2.43 -3.91 6.37
C TRP A 544 -1.10 -3.59 5.70
N THR A 545 -0.99 -4.05 4.46
CA THR A 545 0.16 -3.75 3.61
C THR A 545 -0.07 -2.41 2.92
N THR A 546 0.83 -1.47 3.14
CA THR A 546 0.79 -0.14 2.50
C THR A 546 1.20 -0.21 1.03
N LEU A 547 1.08 0.92 0.32
CA LEU A 547 1.58 1.07 -1.06
C LEU A 547 3.08 0.80 -1.19
N SER A 548 3.84 0.94 -0.10
CA SER A 548 5.27 0.66 -0.04
C SER A 548 5.61 -0.80 0.28
N GLY A 549 4.62 -1.68 0.47
CA GLY A 549 4.84 -3.07 0.86
C GLY A 549 5.06 -3.29 2.36
N GLU A 550 5.12 -2.23 3.16
CA GLU A 550 5.29 -2.31 4.63
C GLU A 550 3.99 -2.77 5.30
N LYS A 551 4.08 -3.74 6.23
CA LYS A 551 2.97 -4.17 7.09
C LYS A 551 2.91 -3.31 8.34
N ILE A 552 1.90 -2.44 8.41
CA ILE A 552 1.69 -1.55 9.55
C ILE A 552 0.30 -1.75 10.15
N PRO A 553 0.06 -1.31 11.39
CA PRO A 553 -1.28 -1.24 11.95
C PRO A 553 -2.25 -0.45 11.05
N GLY A 554 -3.47 -0.96 10.86
CA GLY A 554 -4.48 -0.42 9.96
C GLY A 554 -4.89 1.04 10.16
N HIS A 555 -4.62 1.59 11.33
CA HIS A 555 -4.90 2.98 11.66
C HIS A 555 -3.86 3.96 11.11
N LEU A 556 -2.72 3.47 10.63
CA LEU A 556 -1.61 4.27 10.11
C LEU A 556 -1.55 4.23 8.58
N GLY A 557 -0.95 5.26 7.99
CA GLY A 557 -0.62 5.28 6.56
C GLY A 557 -1.82 5.39 5.62
N ASN A 558 -2.99 5.83 6.10
CA ASN A 558 -4.20 5.91 5.30
C ASN A 558 -4.06 7.00 4.23
N TYR A 559 -4.53 6.74 3.00
CA TYR A 559 -4.38 7.64 1.86
C TYR A 559 -5.71 8.10 1.26
N ARG A 560 -6.84 7.46 1.58
CA ARG A 560 -8.16 7.86 1.06
C ARG A 560 -9.07 8.39 2.17
N LYS A 561 -9.88 9.39 1.85
CA LYS A 561 -10.91 9.92 2.77
C LYS A 561 -11.91 8.86 3.23
N ASN A 562 -12.23 7.88 2.39
CA ASN A 562 -13.13 6.77 2.72
C ASN A 562 -12.58 5.81 3.80
N GLN A 563 -11.32 5.98 4.21
CA GLN A 563 -10.73 5.24 5.32
C GLN A 563 -10.95 5.91 6.68
N CYS A 564 -11.53 7.13 6.70
CA CYS A 564 -12.05 7.77 7.89
C CYS A 564 -13.38 7.14 8.30
N HIS A 565 -13.49 6.78 9.57
CA HIS A 565 -14.63 6.10 10.16
C HIS A 565 -15.08 6.85 11.41
N CYS A 566 -16.38 6.86 11.71
CA CYS A 566 -16.89 7.47 12.94
C CYS A 566 -16.23 6.83 14.18
N ILE A 567 -15.82 7.67 15.13
CA ILE A 567 -15.08 7.26 16.33
C ILE A 567 -15.95 6.32 17.19
N VAL A 568 -15.34 5.21 17.61
CA VAL A 568 -15.91 4.27 18.56
C VAL A 568 -14.97 4.21 19.77
N ARG A 569 -15.26 4.95 20.84
CA ARG A 569 -14.46 4.88 22.08
C ARG A 569 -15.20 4.09 23.14
N ARG A 570 -14.80 2.83 23.35
CA ARG A 570 -15.12 2.10 24.59
C ARG A 570 -14.05 2.42 25.63
N SER A 571 -14.32 3.38 26.51
CA SER A 571 -13.45 3.58 27.68
C SER A 571 -13.71 2.45 28.68
N GLY A 572 -12.69 1.63 28.91
CA GLY A 572 -12.62 0.78 30.09
C GLY A 572 -12.35 1.66 31.30
N THR A 573 -13.24 1.58 32.30
CA THR A 573 -13.14 2.16 33.64
C THR A 573 -13.21 3.69 33.77
N SER A 574 -14.18 4.12 34.58
CA SER A 574 -14.39 5.44 35.19
C SER A 574 -14.67 6.67 34.30
N SER A 575 -15.93 7.09 34.34
CA SER A 575 -16.43 8.48 34.41
C SER A 575 -16.15 9.51 33.30
N ASP A 576 -15.60 9.13 32.15
CA ASP A 576 -15.58 10.02 30.99
C ASP A 576 -16.40 9.41 29.85
N SER A 577 -17.39 10.16 29.36
CA SER A 577 -18.42 9.66 28.44
C SER A 577 -17.78 9.00 27.23
N SER A 578 -17.90 7.67 27.12
CA SER A 578 -17.55 6.90 25.93
C SER A 578 -18.29 7.49 24.73
N LEU A 579 -17.58 8.29 23.92
CA LEU A 579 -18.14 8.94 22.75
C LEU A 579 -18.33 7.88 21.66
N GLU A 580 -19.43 7.15 21.75
CA GLU A 580 -19.90 6.27 20.69
C GLU A 580 -20.69 7.12 19.69
N THR A 581 -20.37 6.96 18.40
CA THR A 581 -21.03 7.70 17.31
C THR A 581 -21.53 6.76 16.23
N TYR A 582 -22.40 7.24 15.35
CA TYR A 582 -22.92 6.51 14.18
C TYR A 582 -22.87 7.40 12.92
N ARG A 583 -22.82 6.77 11.74
CA ARG A 583 -22.72 7.47 10.43
C ARG A 583 -24.10 7.96 9.96
N LEU A 584 -24.19 9.24 9.61
CA LEU A 584 -25.38 9.84 9.01
C LEU A 584 -25.51 9.49 7.52
N LEU A 585 -26.74 9.48 7.03
CA LEU A 585 -27.07 9.35 5.60
C LEU A 585 -27.31 10.76 5.01
N PRO A 586 -26.82 11.07 3.80
CA PRO A 586 -26.06 10.20 2.88
C PRO A 586 -24.61 9.98 3.34
N GLU A 587 -24.08 8.78 3.11
CA GLU A 587 -22.76 8.36 3.61
C GLU A 587 -21.60 9.20 3.05
N ASP A 588 -21.78 9.77 1.86
CA ASP A 588 -20.80 10.58 1.14
C ASP A 588 -20.52 11.94 1.81
N GLU A 589 -21.35 12.37 2.76
CA GLU A 589 -21.13 13.60 3.53
C GLU A 589 -20.09 13.43 4.65
N PHE A 590 -19.73 12.20 5.03
CA PHE A 590 -18.77 11.91 6.12
C PHE A 590 -19.11 12.60 7.46
N ARG A 591 -20.38 12.54 7.88
CA ARG A 591 -20.87 13.13 9.13
C ARG A 591 -21.23 12.06 10.16
N CYS A 592 -20.87 12.31 11.43
CA CYS A 592 -21.17 11.44 12.56
C CYS A 592 -22.05 12.17 13.59
N GLN A 593 -22.85 11.41 14.34
CA GLN A 593 -23.65 11.91 15.45
C GLN A 593 -23.50 11.01 16.68
N LYS A 594 -23.71 11.57 17.87
CA LYS A 594 -23.66 10.84 19.15
C LYS A 594 -24.69 9.72 19.19
N CYS A 595 -24.30 8.59 19.75
CA CYS A 595 -25.18 7.44 19.93
C CYS A 595 -26.38 7.79 20.82
N PRO A 596 -27.61 7.36 20.46
CA PRO A 596 -28.77 7.52 21.32
C PRO A 596 -28.62 6.72 22.61
N PHE A 597 -29.23 7.22 23.69
CA PHE A 597 -29.16 6.59 25.00
C PHE A 597 -29.76 5.17 24.98
N GLY A 598 -28.99 4.17 25.42
CA GLY A 598 -29.38 2.75 25.42
C GLY A 598 -29.19 2.01 24.09
N GLY A 599 -28.54 2.65 23.13
CA GLY A 599 -27.94 1.98 21.98
C GLY A 599 -26.43 1.89 22.17
N VAL A 600 -25.85 0.84 21.58
CA VAL A 600 -24.42 0.66 21.39
C VAL A 600 -24.13 0.93 19.91
N CYS A 601 -23.32 1.95 19.64
CA CYS A 601 -23.00 2.38 18.29
C CYS A 601 -21.55 2.05 17.93
N ASN A 602 -21.36 1.40 16.78
CA ASN A 602 -20.05 1.01 16.28
C ASN A 602 -19.58 1.90 15.13
N GLY A 603 -20.00 3.17 15.05
CA GLY A 603 -19.63 4.10 13.97
C GLY A 603 -20.30 3.80 12.61
N LEU A 604 -21.20 2.82 12.59
CA LEU A 604 -21.94 2.35 11.41
C LEU A 604 -23.24 3.16 11.20
N PRO A 605 -23.97 2.98 10.09
CA PRO A 605 -25.22 3.69 9.85
C PRO A 605 -26.30 3.37 10.89
N LYS A 606 -27.34 4.24 10.99
CA LYS A 606 -28.44 4.13 11.98
C LYS A 606 -29.12 2.76 12.09
N ARG A 607 -29.15 1.99 11.00
CA ARG A 607 -29.73 0.64 10.96
C ARG A 607 -29.01 -0.32 11.90
N GLN A 608 -27.68 -0.21 11.96
CA GLN A 608 -26.78 -1.11 12.69
C GLN A 608 -26.55 -0.72 14.15
N ILE A 609 -27.39 0.17 14.70
CA ILE A 609 -27.38 0.48 16.13
C ILE A 609 -27.92 -0.73 16.88
N ILE A 610 -27.12 -1.25 17.82
CA ILE A 610 -27.48 -2.40 18.64
C ILE A 610 -28.18 -1.87 19.90
N VAL A 611 -29.40 -2.32 20.17
CA VAL A 611 -30.15 -1.92 21.36
C VAL A 611 -29.73 -2.79 22.55
N ASP A 612 -29.56 -2.20 23.73
CA ASP A 612 -29.20 -2.92 24.95
C ASP A 612 -30.30 -3.90 25.42
N PHE A 613 -29.90 -4.89 26.22
CA PHE A 613 -30.83 -5.80 26.88
C PHE A 613 -31.86 -5.04 27.72
N GLY A 614 -33.13 -5.44 27.64
CA GLY A 614 -34.24 -4.79 28.32
C GLY A 614 -34.75 -3.50 27.67
N ARG A 615 -34.23 -3.15 26.49
CA ARG A 615 -34.70 -2.02 25.69
C ARG A 615 -35.19 -2.47 24.32
N TRP A 616 -36.01 -1.62 23.70
CA TRP A 616 -36.65 -1.90 22.43
C TRP A 616 -36.74 -0.66 21.55
N ARG A 617 -36.66 -0.89 20.24
CA ARG A 617 -36.73 0.11 19.19
C ARG A 617 -37.77 -0.29 18.16
N ALA A 618 -38.55 0.68 17.70
CA ALA A 618 -39.67 0.44 16.79
C ALA A 618 -39.26 -0.07 15.41
N HIS A 619 -38.19 0.50 14.84
CA HIS A 619 -37.68 0.12 13.53
C HIS A 619 -36.18 0.42 13.43
N PRO A 620 -35.40 -0.31 12.61
CA PRO A 620 -33.99 -0.03 12.42
C PRO A 620 -33.63 1.39 11.96
N ASP A 621 -34.58 2.09 11.34
CA ASP A 621 -34.38 3.45 10.82
C ASP A 621 -34.65 4.57 11.83
N VAL A 622 -35.15 4.24 13.01
CA VAL A 622 -35.44 5.18 14.11
C VAL A 622 -34.27 5.15 15.09
N THR A 623 -33.97 6.28 15.74
CA THR A 623 -32.88 6.38 16.74
C THR A 623 -33.39 6.42 18.18
N VAL A 624 -34.69 6.56 18.39
CA VAL A 624 -35.33 6.56 19.72
C VAL A 624 -35.43 5.14 20.26
N VAL A 625 -34.90 4.93 21.46
CA VAL A 625 -34.90 3.66 22.19
C VAL A 625 -35.80 3.79 23.42
N TYR A 626 -36.69 2.82 23.62
CA TYR A 626 -37.64 2.76 24.74
C TYR A 626 -37.24 1.66 25.72
N ASP A 627 -37.53 1.85 27.00
CA ASP A 627 -37.40 0.79 28.01
C ASP A 627 -38.56 -0.21 27.88
N CYS A 628 -38.25 -1.51 27.96
CA CYS A 628 -39.28 -2.54 27.93
C CYS A 628 -39.98 -2.66 29.27
N LEU A 629 -41.29 -2.94 29.22
CA LEU A 629 -42.10 -3.24 30.41
C LEU A 629 -41.42 -4.34 31.24
N LYS A 630 -41.07 -5.46 30.59
CA LYS A 630 -40.25 -6.52 31.19
C LYS A 630 -38.85 -6.52 30.58
N LYS A 631 -37.82 -6.25 31.40
CA LYS A 631 -36.41 -6.28 30.96
C LYS A 631 -36.02 -7.61 30.29
N SER A 632 -36.48 -8.75 30.80
CA SER A 632 -36.16 -10.06 30.23
C SER A 632 -36.93 -10.41 28.95
N ALA A 633 -37.97 -9.65 28.58
CA ALA A 633 -38.73 -9.90 27.35
C ALA A 633 -38.01 -9.33 26.12
N CYS A 634 -37.23 -8.27 26.28
CA CYS A 634 -36.45 -7.66 25.22
C CYS A 634 -35.00 -8.10 25.30
N LEU A 635 -34.57 -8.92 24.33
CA LEU A 635 -33.18 -9.36 24.25
C LEU A 635 -32.27 -8.27 23.67
N GLY A 636 -32.85 -7.21 23.09
CA GLY A 636 -32.12 -6.13 22.43
C GLY A 636 -31.70 -6.51 21.02
N GLY A 637 -30.53 -6.04 20.58
CA GLY A 637 -30.02 -6.31 19.23
C GLY A 637 -30.43 -5.25 18.19
N GLU A 638 -30.03 -5.47 16.94
CA GLU A 638 -30.26 -4.51 15.83
C GLU A 638 -31.76 -4.30 15.53
N SER A 639 -32.53 -5.39 15.56
CA SER A 639 -33.97 -5.40 15.30
C SER A 639 -34.83 -5.54 16.56
N SER A 640 -34.26 -5.36 17.76
CA SER A 640 -34.97 -5.49 19.04
C SER A 640 -35.70 -6.83 19.20
N THR A 641 -34.96 -7.93 19.15
CA THR A 641 -35.53 -9.28 19.21
C THR A 641 -36.20 -9.55 20.56
N CYS A 642 -37.37 -10.15 20.50
CA CYS A 642 -38.11 -10.57 21.69
C CYS A 642 -37.65 -11.95 22.17
N ALA A 643 -37.74 -12.17 23.48
CA ALA A 643 -37.54 -13.48 24.09
C ALA A 643 -38.64 -14.47 23.67
N ALA A 644 -38.34 -15.77 23.78
CA ALA A 644 -39.30 -16.81 23.42
C ALA A 644 -40.64 -16.65 24.19
N GLY A 645 -41.76 -16.71 23.45
CA GLY A 645 -43.10 -16.52 23.99
C GLY A 645 -43.58 -15.06 24.02
N TYR A 646 -42.72 -14.08 23.68
CA TYR A 646 -43.06 -12.65 23.61
C TYR A 646 -42.98 -12.14 22.18
N THR A 647 -43.85 -11.19 21.82
CA THR A 647 -43.93 -10.55 20.50
C THR A 647 -44.51 -9.14 20.63
N GLY A 648 -44.67 -8.44 19.50
CA GLY A 648 -45.30 -7.13 19.43
C GLY A 648 -44.45 -5.96 19.96
N ASN A 649 -45.09 -4.83 20.21
CA ASN A 649 -44.46 -3.62 20.72
C ASN A 649 -43.91 -3.83 22.13
N LEU A 650 -42.68 -3.35 22.40
CA LEU A 650 -41.98 -3.54 23.68
C LEU A 650 -41.87 -5.01 24.13
N CYS A 651 -42.03 -5.97 23.20
CA CYS A 651 -42.14 -7.39 23.49
C CYS A 651 -43.17 -7.69 24.60
N ALA A 652 -44.29 -6.96 24.60
CA ALA A 652 -45.29 -7.01 25.66
C ALA A 652 -46.48 -7.94 25.34
N VAL A 653 -46.62 -8.39 24.10
CA VAL A 653 -47.71 -9.26 23.64
C VAL A 653 -47.25 -10.70 23.72
N CYS A 654 -48.11 -11.64 24.14
CA CYS A 654 -47.75 -13.06 24.13
C CYS A 654 -47.84 -13.64 22.71
N ALA A 655 -46.82 -14.40 22.34
CA ALA A 655 -46.76 -15.09 21.05
C ALA A 655 -47.76 -16.25 20.98
N ASP A 656 -47.99 -16.78 19.78
CA ASP A 656 -48.89 -17.91 19.57
C ASP A 656 -48.54 -19.13 20.44
N GLY A 657 -49.55 -19.66 21.15
CA GLY A 657 -49.39 -20.78 22.08
C GLY A 657 -48.89 -20.36 23.48
N TYR A 658 -48.83 -19.06 23.75
CA TYR A 658 -48.54 -18.49 25.06
C TYR A 658 -49.66 -17.54 25.48
N ALA A 659 -49.93 -17.50 26.77
CA ALA A 659 -50.83 -16.53 27.40
C ALA A 659 -50.25 -16.11 28.75
N ASN A 660 -50.77 -15.04 29.34
CA ASN A 660 -50.28 -14.56 30.62
C ASN A 660 -50.87 -15.41 31.76
N PRO A 661 -50.06 -16.18 32.54
CA PRO A 661 -50.56 -17.03 33.62
C PRO A 661 -50.99 -16.21 34.84
N SER A 662 -50.52 -14.97 34.92
CA SER A 662 -51.01 -14.06 35.93
C SER A 662 -52.44 -13.74 35.52
N ILE A 663 -53.37 -14.17 36.35
CA ILE A 663 -54.79 -14.29 36.05
C ILE A 663 -55.42 -13.00 35.49
N ASP A 664 -54.77 -11.84 35.65
CA ASP A 664 -55.10 -10.65 34.87
C ASP A 664 -53.97 -9.59 34.92
N GLY A 665 -52.76 -9.94 34.44
CA GLY A 665 -51.71 -8.96 34.13
C GLY A 665 -50.92 -8.42 35.32
N ARG A 666 -49.84 -9.12 35.70
CA ARG A 666 -48.69 -8.42 36.33
C ARG A 666 -48.25 -7.36 35.32
N ASN A 667 -48.15 -6.10 35.72
CA ASN A 667 -47.34 -5.15 34.98
C ASN A 667 -45.93 -5.26 35.56
N PRO A 668 -44.94 -5.80 34.83
CA PRO A 668 -44.98 -6.15 33.41
C PRO A 668 -45.42 -7.60 33.09
N PRO A 669 -46.05 -7.83 31.92
CA PRO A 669 -46.68 -9.11 31.56
C PRO A 669 -45.66 -10.25 31.46
N VAL A 670 -46.05 -11.44 31.91
CA VAL A 670 -45.23 -12.66 31.82
C VAL A 670 -45.97 -13.62 30.91
N CYS A 671 -45.35 -14.06 29.82
CA CYS A 671 -45.96 -15.02 28.91
C CYS A 671 -45.55 -16.44 29.27
N SER A 672 -46.52 -17.34 29.39
CA SER A 672 -46.32 -18.76 29.72
C SER A 672 -47.06 -19.66 28.74
N LYS A 673 -46.57 -20.89 28.58
CA LYS A 673 -47.07 -21.81 27.57
C LYS A 673 -48.46 -22.32 27.92
N CYS A 674 -49.33 -22.29 26.93
CA CYS A 674 -50.72 -22.73 27.01
C CYS A 674 -50.90 -24.20 27.43
N PRO A 675 -51.84 -24.50 28.36
CA PRO A 675 -52.32 -25.86 28.59
C PRO A 675 -53.22 -26.35 27.43
N PRO A 676 -53.60 -27.64 27.37
CA PRO A 676 -54.53 -28.16 26.36
C PRO A 676 -55.90 -27.47 26.42
N ASN A 677 -56.50 -27.18 25.25
CA ASN A 677 -57.75 -26.44 25.09
C ASN A 677 -58.94 -26.97 25.92
N ILE A 678 -58.96 -28.26 26.24
CA ILE A 678 -60.02 -28.90 27.05
C ILE A 678 -60.10 -28.28 28.46
N ALA A 679 -58.95 -27.92 29.03
CA ALA A 679 -58.89 -27.29 30.35
C ALA A 679 -59.60 -25.93 30.37
N GLY A 680 -59.35 -25.10 29.34
CA GLY A 680 -59.99 -23.79 29.20
C GLY A 680 -61.52 -23.89 29.14
N GLY A 681 -62.06 -24.76 28.28
CA GLY A 681 -63.51 -24.97 28.16
C GLY A 681 -64.17 -25.41 29.48
N MET A 682 -63.55 -26.33 30.23
CA MET A 682 -64.06 -26.76 31.54
C MET A 682 -64.07 -25.63 32.57
N ILE A 683 -63.01 -24.82 32.60
CA ILE A 683 -62.89 -23.69 33.54
C ILE A 683 -63.93 -22.61 33.25
N ILE A 684 -64.26 -22.34 31.98
CA ILE A 684 -65.36 -21.41 31.61
C ILE A 684 -66.68 -21.90 32.21
N VAL A 685 -67.03 -23.18 32.02
CA VAL A 685 -68.29 -23.75 32.52
C VAL A 685 -68.36 -23.66 34.05
N VAL A 686 -67.26 -23.99 34.74
CA VAL A 686 -67.19 -23.88 36.21
C VAL A 686 -67.37 -22.42 36.67
N HIS A 687 -66.77 -21.45 35.99
CA HIS A 687 -66.94 -20.02 36.31
C HIS A 687 -68.40 -19.58 36.14
N LEU A 688 -69.03 -19.92 35.01
CA LEU A 688 -70.43 -19.56 34.75
C LEU A 688 -71.38 -20.19 35.79
N LEU A 689 -71.13 -21.44 36.19
CA LEU A 689 -71.91 -22.10 37.25
C LEU A 689 -71.72 -21.42 38.62
N LEU A 690 -70.48 -21.07 38.98
CA LEU A 690 -70.18 -20.36 40.22
C LEU A 690 -70.88 -19.00 40.27
N HIS A 691 -70.79 -18.20 39.21
CA HIS A 691 -71.49 -16.92 39.12
C HIS A 691 -73.00 -17.08 39.17
N GLY A 692 -73.55 -18.11 38.53
CA GLY A 692 -74.98 -18.46 38.63
C GLY A 692 -75.42 -18.76 40.06
N ILE A 693 -74.63 -19.54 40.81
CA ILE A 693 -74.91 -19.86 42.22
C ILE A 693 -74.87 -18.59 43.09
N ILE A 694 -73.87 -17.73 42.89
CA ILE A 694 -73.73 -16.47 43.64
C ILE A 694 -74.94 -15.58 43.39
N VAL A 695 -75.31 -15.36 42.12
CA VAL A 695 -76.46 -14.53 41.72
C VAL A 695 -77.76 -15.09 42.31
N VAL A 696 -78.00 -16.40 42.22
CA VAL A 696 -79.20 -17.03 42.78
C VAL A 696 -79.24 -16.89 44.30
N THR A 697 -78.09 -16.99 44.96
CA THR A 697 -78.00 -16.80 46.42
C THR A 697 -78.30 -15.36 46.81
N LEU A 698 -77.71 -14.38 46.11
CA LEU A 698 -78.00 -12.96 46.30
C LEU A 698 -79.49 -12.66 46.06
N PHE A 699 -80.07 -13.20 45.00
CA PHE A 699 -81.49 -13.04 44.69
C PHE A 699 -82.40 -13.66 45.75
N ARG A 700 -82.06 -14.86 46.26
CA ARG A 700 -82.80 -15.50 47.36
C ARG A 700 -82.74 -14.69 48.66
N ILE A 701 -81.58 -14.12 48.98
CA ILE A 701 -81.43 -13.24 50.14
C ILE A 701 -82.22 -11.94 49.93
N ALA A 702 -82.19 -11.37 48.73
CA ALA A 702 -82.89 -10.13 48.39
C ALA A 702 -84.42 -10.27 48.43
N THR A 703 -84.93 -11.46 48.10
CA THR A 703 -86.36 -11.78 48.13
C THR A 703 -86.85 -12.22 49.52
N HIS A 704 -85.95 -12.41 50.49
CA HIS A 704 -86.31 -12.73 51.86
C HIS A 704 -86.58 -11.45 52.67
N ASN A 705 -87.61 -11.46 53.54
CA ASN A 705 -88.10 -10.27 54.26
C ASN A 705 -87.19 -9.80 55.42
N HIS A 706 -85.88 -10.13 55.40
CA HIS A 706 -84.92 -9.76 56.46
C HIS A 706 -83.91 -8.72 55.94
N GLY A 707 -84.19 -7.44 56.22
CA GLY A 707 -83.35 -6.31 55.79
C GLY A 707 -81.91 -6.29 56.35
N GLY A 708 -81.61 -7.04 57.41
CA GLY A 708 -80.25 -7.14 57.95
C GLY A 708 -79.31 -7.98 57.07
N SER A 709 -79.78 -9.14 56.60
CA SER A 709 -78.97 -10.08 55.80
C SER A 709 -78.57 -9.50 54.45
N ILE A 710 -79.48 -8.75 53.80
CA ILE A 710 -79.20 -8.10 52.52
C ILE A 710 -78.15 -6.98 52.68
N GLY A 711 -78.22 -6.21 53.78
CA GLY A 711 -77.24 -5.16 54.09
C GLY A 711 -75.83 -5.71 54.29
N LEU A 712 -75.69 -6.79 55.07
CA LEU A 712 -74.41 -7.48 55.26
C LEU A 712 -73.84 -8.02 53.94
N CYS A 713 -74.69 -8.67 53.15
CA CYS A 713 -74.28 -9.28 51.89
C CYS A 713 -73.80 -8.22 50.87
N LYS A 714 -74.51 -7.10 50.74
CA LYS A 714 -74.10 -5.96 49.91
C LYS A 714 -72.78 -5.35 50.38
N THR A 715 -72.61 -5.20 51.70
CA THR A 715 -71.36 -4.66 52.27
C THR A 715 -70.17 -5.57 51.95
N LEU A 716 -70.33 -6.88 52.11
CA LEU A 716 -69.31 -7.88 51.77
C LEU A 716 -68.99 -7.86 50.26
N LEU A 717 -70.03 -7.85 49.41
CA LEU A 717 -69.86 -7.78 47.96
C LEU A 717 -69.13 -6.50 47.55
N SER A 718 -69.52 -5.36 48.13
CA SER A 718 -68.86 -4.07 47.90
C SER A 718 -67.41 -4.06 48.38
N HIS A 719 -67.10 -4.70 49.51
CA HIS A 719 -65.74 -4.82 50.01
C HIS A 719 -64.84 -5.58 49.02
N PHE A 720 -65.30 -6.75 48.54
CA PHE A 720 -64.56 -7.50 47.53
C PHE A 720 -64.45 -6.73 46.21
N GLN A 721 -65.52 -6.08 45.75
CA GLN A 721 -65.48 -5.22 44.56
C GLN A 721 -64.44 -4.10 44.70
N MET A 722 -64.29 -3.47 45.87
CA MET A 722 -63.25 -2.46 46.07
C MET A 722 -61.84 -3.07 46.13
N MET A 723 -61.67 -4.25 46.71
CA MET A 723 -60.40 -4.98 46.67
C MET A 723 -59.94 -5.26 45.24
N THR A 724 -60.88 -5.56 44.31
CA THR A 724 -60.54 -5.78 42.89
C THR A 724 -59.88 -4.56 42.25
N VAL A 725 -60.28 -3.35 42.64
CA VAL A 725 -59.75 -2.10 42.07
C VAL A 725 -58.29 -1.88 42.50
N LEU A 726 -57.94 -2.28 43.72
CA LEU A 726 -56.56 -2.20 44.22
C LEU A 726 -55.59 -3.09 43.44
N LYS A 727 -56.10 -4.15 42.79
CA LYS A 727 -55.31 -5.03 41.92
C LYS A 727 -54.66 -4.26 40.77
N ASP A 728 -55.30 -3.20 40.28
CA ASP A 728 -54.86 -2.44 39.11
C ASP A 728 -53.84 -1.34 39.45
N VAL A 729 -53.65 -1.02 40.73
CA VAL A 729 -52.62 -0.07 41.19
C VAL A 729 -51.36 -0.84 41.57
N ASP A 730 -50.30 -0.73 40.75
CA ASP A 730 -49.06 -1.48 40.96
C ASP A 730 -48.16 -0.83 42.02
N LEU A 731 -48.39 -1.20 43.29
CA LEU A 731 -47.53 -0.81 44.42
C LEU A 731 -46.46 -1.87 44.75
N GLY A 732 -46.23 -2.84 43.86
CA GLY A 732 -45.31 -3.95 44.12
C GLY A 732 -45.86 -5.02 45.08
N TRP A 733 -47.13 -5.39 44.90
CA TRP A 733 -47.82 -6.39 45.74
C TRP A 733 -47.10 -7.74 45.74
N THR A 734 -47.11 -8.41 46.89
CA THR A 734 -46.60 -9.78 47.00
C THR A 734 -47.56 -10.77 46.31
N SER A 735 -47.05 -11.95 45.95
CA SER A 735 -47.87 -12.97 45.28
C SER A 735 -49.10 -13.40 46.11
N THR A 736 -49.00 -13.38 47.45
CA THR A 736 -50.11 -13.74 48.34
C THR A 736 -51.21 -12.67 48.36
N GLN A 737 -50.84 -11.39 48.30
CA GLN A 737 -51.79 -10.28 48.20
C GLN A 737 -52.52 -10.30 46.86
N TYR A 738 -51.80 -10.55 45.77
CA TYR A 738 -52.40 -10.67 44.44
C TYR A 738 -53.41 -11.82 44.38
N LEU A 739 -53.11 -12.96 44.99
CA LEU A 739 -54.04 -14.09 45.09
C LEU A 739 -55.34 -13.70 45.80
N LEU A 740 -55.26 -12.91 46.88
CA LEU A 740 -56.43 -12.42 47.61
C LEU A 740 -57.31 -11.51 46.73
N PHE A 741 -56.70 -10.57 46.02
CA PHE A 741 -57.42 -9.68 45.10
C PHE A 741 -58.10 -10.45 43.97
N GLU A 742 -57.47 -11.51 43.48
CA GLU A 742 -58.03 -12.36 42.44
C GLU A 742 -59.24 -13.16 42.94
N ILE A 743 -59.15 -13.77 44.13
CA ILE A 743 -60.29 -14.46 44.76
C ILE A 743 -61.45 -13.47 44.94
N ALA A 744 -61.16 -12.26 45.43
CA ALA A 744 -62.16 -11.21 45.56
C ALA A 744 -62.79 -10.84 44.21
N ALA A 745 -62.01 -10.78 43.12
CA ALA A 745 -62.51 -10.49 41.78
C ALA A 745 -63.46 -11.55 41.23
N ARG A 746 -63.12 -12.83 41.42
CA ARG A 746 -63.96 -13.95 40.95
C ARG A 746 -65.30 -14.04 41.65
N ILE A 747 -65.32 -13.78 42.96
CA ILE A 747 -66.54 -13.86 43.76
C ILE A 747 -67.44 -12.64 43.51
N SER A 748 -66.86 -11.46 43.28
CA SER A 748 -67.58 -10.19 43.34
C SER A 748 -67.93 -9.56 41.99
N THR A 749 -67.40 -10.10 40.89
CA THR A 749 -67.64 -9.61 39.54
C THR A 749 -67.81 -10.74 38.52
N PRO A 750 -68.64 -10.57 37.47
CA PRO A 750 -68.84 -11.58 36.42
C PRO A 750 -67.70 -11.52 35.37
N THR A 751 -66.44 -11.66 35.81
CA THR A 751 -65.29 -11.71 34.91
C THR A 751 -64.97 -13.14 34.46
N ILE A 752 -64.75 -13.31 33.15
CA ILE A 752 -64.31 -14.57 32.55
C ILE A 752 -62.83 -14.57 32.16
N HIS A 753 -62.09 -13.49 32.44
CA HIS A 753 -60.67 -13.38 32.09
C HIS A 753 -59.86 -14.35 32.96
N SER A 754 -59.26 -15.41 32.43
CA SER A 754 -58.34 -16.30 33.17
C SER A 754 -57.30 -16.85 32.22
N PHE A 755 -56.14 -17.28 32.74
CA PHE A 755 -55.06 -17.80 31.91
C PHE A 755 -55.50 -18.91 30.93
N GLU A 756 -56.27 -19.87 31.42
CA GLU A 756 -56.74 -21.01 30.62
C GLU A 756 -57.81 -20.59 29.60
N ILE A 757 -58.60 -19.58 29.94
CA ILE A 757 -59.63 -19.00 29.07
C ILE A 757 -58.98 -18.13 27.99
N ASP A 758 -58.01 -17.29 28.33
CA ASP A 758 -57.22 -16.47 27.40
C ASP A 758 -56.49 -17.35 26.40
N CYS A 759 -55.94 -18.46 26.88
CA CYS A 759 -55.31 -19.45 26.03
C CYS A 759 -56.30 -20.10 25.03
N PHE A 760 -57.54 -20.36 25.45
CA PHE A 760 -58.58 -21.00 24.64
C PHE A 760 -59.25 -20.03 23.65
N LEU A 761 -59.67 -18.86 24.11
CA LEU A 761 -60.42 -17.87 23.34
C LEU A 761 -59.52 -16.93 22.53
N ARG A 762 -58.30 -16.64 23.02
CA ARG A 762 -57.35 -15.66 22.45
C ARG A 762 -58.01 -14.33 22.11
N TRP A 763 -58.86 -13.85 23.01
CA TRP A 763 -59.59 -12.62 22.79
C TRP A 763 -58.69 -11.40 22.96
N ASN A 764 -58.80 -10.46 22.04
CA ASN A 764 -58.22 -9.14 22.22
C ASN A 764 -59.09 -8.28 23.16
N HIS A 765 -58.59 -7.12 23.54
CA HIS A 765 -59.30 -6.25 24.48
C HIS A 765 -60.69 -5.79 23.96
N TYR A 766 -60.88 -5.64 22.64
CA TYR A 766 -62.20 -5.30 22.07
C TYR A 766 -63.24 -6.39 22.31
N GLN A 767 -62.86 -7.66 22.19
CA GLN A 767 -63.78 -8.79 22.39
C GLN A 767 -64.22 -8.90 23.85
N TYR A 768 -63.28 -8.74 24.81
CA TYR A 768 -63.62 -8.69 26.23
C TYR A 768 -64.51 -7.50 26.60
N THR A 769 -64.25 -6.34 26.01
CA THR A 769 -65.11 -5.16 26.19
C THR A 769 -66.49 -5.37 25.59
N GLY A 770 -66.56 -5.97 24.39
CA GLY A 770 -67.81 -6.37 23.74
C GLY A 770 -68.65 -7.30 24.61
N TYR A 771 -68.04 -8.37 25.14
CA TYR A 771 -68.70 -9.29 26.07
C TYR A 771 -69.27 -8.57 27.30
N SER A 772 -68.46 -7.74 27.95
CA SER A 772 -68.86 -7.01 29.14
C SER A 772 -69.99 -6.01 28.83
N SER A 773 -69.91 -5.29 27.71
CA SER A 773 -70.94 -4.33 27.28
C SER A 773 -72.27 -4.98 26.88
N ALA A 774 -72.27 -6.27 26.52
CA ALA A 774 -73.48 -7.03 26.20
C ALA A 774 -74.25 -7.51 27.45
N LEU A 775 -73.62 -7.49 28.64
CA LEU A 775 -74.23 -8.01 29.87
C LEU A 775 -75.58 -7.35 30.23
N PRO A 776 -75.79 -6.02 30.16
CA PRO A 776 -77.10 -5.42 30.46
C PRO A 776 -78.22 -5.93 29.55
N THR A 777 -77.92 -6.19 28.28
CA THR A 777 -78.88 -6.79 27.34
C THR A 777 -79.23 -8.21 27.74
N VAL A 778 -78.22 -9.02 28.11
CA VAL A 778 -78.44 -10.38 28.62
C VAL A 778 -79.26 -10.36 29.91
N ILE A 779 -78.99 -9.41 30.81
CA ILE A 779 -79.76 -9.22 32.06
C ILE A 779 -81.22 -8.90 31.76
N ALA A 780 -81.49 -8.00 30.81
CA ALA A 780 -82.86 -7.66 30.40
C ALA A 780 -83.61 -8.89 29.83
N ILE A 781 -82.95 -9.70 29.00
CA ILE A 781 -83.53 -10.93 28.44
C ILE A 781 -83.85 -11.93 29.57
N LEU A 782 -82.92 -12.13 30.51
CA LEU A 782 -83.12 -13.01 31.66
C LEU A 782 -84.24 -12.52 32.59
N ALA A 783 -84.37 -11.22 32.75
CA ALA A 783 -85.45 -10.61 33.53
C ALA A 783 -86.83 -10.83 32.89
N VAL A 784 -86.92 -10.65 31.56
CA VAL A 784 -88.15 -10.94 30.80
C VAL A 784 -88.48 -12.43 30.88
N PHE A 785 -87.47 -13.31 30.73
CA PHE A 785 -87.65 -14.74 30.89
C PHE A 785 -88.15 -15.10 32.30
N CYS A 786 -87.54 -14.52 33.33
CA CYS A 786 -87.96 -14.71 34.73
C CYS A 786 -89.40 -14.24 34.95
N TYR A 787 -89.77 -13.07 34.43
CA TYR A 787 -91.13 -12.54 34.47
C TYR A 787 -92.13 -13.52 33.84
N VAL A 788 -91.86 -13.99 32.62
CA VAL A 788 -92.73 -14.93 31.90
C VAL A 788 -92.87 -16.25 32.66
N VAL A 789 -91.78 -16.81 33.18
CA VAL A 789 -91.81 -18.06 33.95
C VAL A 789 -92.63 -17.90 35.22
N ILE A 790 -92.41 -16.83 35.99
CA ILE A 790 -93.15 -16.59 37.24
C ILE A 790 -94.63 -16.36 36.94
N ARG A 791 -94.97 -15.58 35.90
CA ARG A 791 -96.37 -15.39 35.46
C ARG A 791 -97.03 -16.71 35.07
N ILE A 792 -96.35 -17.58 34.34
CA ILE A 792 -96.88 -18.91 33.98
C ILE A 792 -97.12 -19.75 35.25
N VAL A 793 -96.20 -19.73 36.22
CA VAL A 793 -96.35 -20.44 37.50
C VAL A 793 -97.51 -19.88 38.33
N GLU A 794 -97.64 -18.55 38.38
CA GLU A 794 -98.73 -17.84 39.07
C GLU A 794 -100.10 -18.20 38.48
N ILE A 795 -100.24 -18.14 37.15
CA ILE A 795 -101.47 -18.52 36.43
C ILE A 795 -101.79 -20.00 36.68
N LYS A 796 -100.80 -20.90 36.58
CA LYS A 796 -101.01 -22.33 36.86
C LYS A 796 -101.45 -22.58 38.30
N ARG A 797 -100.87 -21.88 39.27
CA ARG A 797 -101.24 -21.97 40.68
C ARG A 797 -102.65 -21.46 40.92
N HIS A 798 -103.01 -20.30 40.34
CA HIS A 798 -104.33 -19.71 40.46
C HIS A 798 -105.41 -20.62 39.88
N ARG A 799 -105.22 -21.11 38.65
CA ARG A 799 -106.12 -22.09 38.01
C ARG A 799 -106.28 -23.34 38.88
N LYS A 800 -105.19 -23.90 39.43
CA LYS A 800 -105.25 -25.08 40.31
C LYS A 800 -106.09 -24.81 41.56
N THR A 801 -105.91 -23.66 42.23
CA THR A 801 -106.68 -23.28 43.41
C THR A 801 -108.16 -23.08 43.08
N PHE A 802 -108.47 -22.40 41.97
CA PHE A 802 -109.83 -22.20 41.49
C PHE A 802 -110.55 -23.52 41.21
N PHE A 803 -109.92 -24.43 40.44
CA PHE A 803 -110.50 -25.75 40.16
C PHE A 803 -110.67 -26.60 41.41
N LEU A 804 -109.71 -26.54 42.35
CA LEU A 804 -109.82 -27.27 43.62
C LEU A 804 -110.95 -26.75 44.50
N ASN A 805 -111.12 -25.43 44.60
CA ASN A 805 -112.21 -24.81 45.35
C ASN A 805 -113.57 -25.15 44.71
N LYS A 806 -113.67 -25.06 43.37
CA LYS A 806 -114.86 -25.46 42.62
C LYS A 806 -115.23 -26.93 42.88
N PHE A 807 -114.25 -27.84 42.84
CA PHE A 807 -114.47 -29.26 43.13
C PHE A 807 -114.96 -29.48 44.57
N LYS A 808 -114.34 -28.82 45.57
CA LYS A 808 -114.78 -28.91 46.97
C LYS A 808 -116.21 -28.40 47.16
N LEU A 809 -116.59 -27.30 46.52
CA LEU A 809 -117.96 -26.79 46.57
C LEU A 809 -118.95 -27.76 45.90
N GLN A 810 -118.60 -28.34 44.76
CA GLN A 810 -119.42 -29.37 44.10
C GLN A 810 -119.65 -30.59 45.00
N GLU A 811 -118.60 -31.06 45.68
CA GLU A 811 -118.70 -32.17 46.62
C GLU A 811 -119.56 -31.81 47.84
N GLN A 812 -119.40 -30.62 48.41
CA GLN A 812 -120.22 -30.12 49.53
C GLN A 812 -121.70 -29.99 49.15
N VAL A 813 -122.00 -29.50 47.95
CA VAL A 813 -123.37 -29.43 47.40
C VAL A 813 -123.96 -30.84 47.29
N ALA A 814 -123.22 -31.79 46.69
CA ALA A 814 -123.68 -33.16 46.52
C ALA A 814 -123.90 -33.89 47.86
N PHE A 815 -123.01 -33.68 48.83
CA PHE A 815 -123.10 -34.25 50.18
C PHE A 815 -124.29 -33.69 50.98
N ASN A 816 -124.46 -32.37 51.02
CA ASN A 816 -125.57 -31.74 51.76
C ASN A 816 -126.94 -32.07 51.14
N ARG A 817 -127.01 -32.26 49.82
CA ARG A 817 -128.22 -32.72 49.12
C ARG A 817 -128.63 -34.13 49.52
N ARG A 818 -127.69 -35.04 49.76
CA ARG A 818 -127.96 -36.41 50.29
C ARG A 818 -128.50 -36.39 51.73
N LEU A 819 -128.11 -35.40 52.52
CA LEU A 819 -128.55 -35.22 53.91
C LEU A 819 -129.87 -34.45 54.06
N GLY A 820 -130.50 -34.02 52.97
CA GLY A 820 -131.77 -33.27 52.99
C GLY A 820 -131.67 -31.83 53.52
N LYS A 821 -130.46 -31.25 53.60
CA LYS A 821 -130.24 -29.86 54.04
C LYS A 821 -130.49 -28.86 52.90
N ASN A 822 -130.81 -27.60 53.24
CA ASN A 822 -130.94 -26.53 52.25
C ASN A 822 -129.57 -26.22 51.61
N VAL A 823 -129.54 -26.13 50.27
CA VAL A 823 -128.30 -26.00 49.47
C VAL A 823 -128.29 -24.70 48.65
N THR A 824 -129.29 -23.82 48.79
CA THR A 824 -129.43 -22.58 48.00
C THR A 824 -128.15 -21.73 48.03
N ASP A 825 -127.59 -21.52 49.22
CA ASP A 825 -126.44 -20.62 49.40
C ASP A 825 -125.15 -21.24 48.83
N LEU A 826 -124.99 -22.56 48.94
CA LEU A 826 -123.87 -23.31 48.35
C LEU A 826 -123.97 -23.37 46.83
N GLN A 827 -125.20 -23.48 46.30
CA GLN A 827 -125.46 -23.46 44.86
C GLN A 827 -125.19 -22.05 44.28
N GLU A 828 -125.60 -20.99 44.98
CA GLU A 828 -125.30 -19.61 44.59
C GLU A 828 -123.79 -19.35 44.61
N ALA A 829 -123.06 -19.84 45.62
CA ALA A 829 -121.61 -19.76 45.68
C ALA A 829 -120.91 -20.52 44.53
N LEU A 830 -121.45 -21.69 44.15
CA LEU A 830 -120.95 -22.47 43.01
C LEU A 830 -121.24 -21.80 41.66
N ASP A 831 -122.42 -21.20 41.50
CA ASP A 831 -122.80 -20.46 40.29
C ASP A 831 -121.96 -19.19 40.14
N LYS A 832 -121.62 -18.49 41.23
CA LYS A 832 -120.64 -17.39 41.22
C LYS A 832 -119.25 -17.85 40.75
N MET A 833 -118.85 -19.10 41.02
CA MET A 833 -117.61 -19.71 40.51
C MET A 833 -117.75 -20.36 39.12
N SER A 834 -118.89 -20.19 38.43
CA SER A 834 -119.05 -20.68 37.06
C SER A 834 -118.35 -19.79 36.02
N ILE A 835 -118.14 -18.51 36.36
CA ILE A 835 -117.43 -17.52 35.54
C ILE A 835 -115.94 -17.91 35.49
N GLN A 836 -115.42 -18.10 34.27
CA GLN A 836 -113.99 -18.41 34.07
C GLN A 836 -113.13 -17.24 34.59
N PRO A 837 -112.02 -17.51 35.31
CA PRO A 837 -111.11 -16.43 35.70
C PRO A 837 -110.54 -15.76 34.45
N ASP A 838 -110.63 -14.43 34.38
CA ASP A 838 -110.04 -13.66 33.28
C ASP A 838 -108.51 -13.65 33.42
N ASP A 839 -107.87 -14.55 32.68
CA ASP A 839 -106.42 -14.72 32.66
C ASP A 839 -105.70 -13.71 31.74
N THR A 840 -106.43 -12.81 31.05
CA THR A 840 -105.87 -11.91 30.03
C THR A 840 -105.47 -10.52 30.54
N SER A 841 -105.92 -10.13 31.75
CA SER A 841 -105.57 -8.81 32.29
C SER A 841 -104.12 -8.76 32.80
N PRO A 842 -103.29 -7.80 32.34
CA PRO A 842 -101.90 -7.64 32.80
C PRO A 842 -101.78 -7.39 34.31
N HIS A 843 -102.84 -6.86 34.93
CA HIS A 843 -102.93 -6.52 36.35
C HIS A 843 -103.83 -7.48 37.16
N GLY A 844 -104.17 -8.64 36.60
CA GLY A 844 -105.30 -9.52 36.96
C GLY A 844 -105.37 -10.20 38.33
N VAL A 845 -104.62 -9.74 39.33
CA VAL A 845 -104.86 -10.11 40.73
C VAL A 845 -105.17 -8.87 41.58
N MET A 846 -104.60 -7.71 41.23
CA MET A 846 -104.80 -6.48 42.00
C MET A 846 -106.12 -5.80 41.64
N ASP A 847 -106.46 -5.73 40.35
CA ASP A 847 -107.73 -5.11 39.94
C ASP A 847 -108.94 -5.91 40.42
N VAL A 848 -108.87 -7.25 40.47
CA VAL A 848 -109.98 -8.10 40.97
C VAL A 848 -110.15 -8.00 42.49
N ALA A 849 -109.07 -7.74 43.24
CA ALA A 849 -109.15 -7.47 44.68
C ALA A 849 -109.59 -6.03 45.00
N LEU A 850 -109.28 -5.06 44.13
CA LEU A 850 -109.65 -3.65 44.28
C LEU A 850 -111.08 -3.34 43.78
N THR A 851 -111.61 -4.11 42.83
CA THR A 851 -112.89 -3.80 42.16
C THR A 851 -114.17 -3.99 42.98
N PRO A 852 -114.28 -4.78 44.08
CA PRO A 852 -115.51 -4.77 44.87
C PRO A 852 -115.59 -3.62 45.89
N ARG A 853 -114.55 -2.78 46.05
CA ARG A 853 -114.54 -1.71 47.08
C ARG A 853 -114.38 -0.28 46.54
N MET A 854 -114.37 -0.10 45.22
CA MET A 854 -114.23 1.23 44.58
C MET A 854 -115.56 1.99 44.38
N THR A 855 -116.71 1.45 44.80
CA THR A 855 -118.00 2.15 44.72
C THR A 855 -118.67 2.32 46.08
N SER A 856 -118.11 3.21 46.90
CA SER A 856 -118.91 4.01 47.83
C SER A 856 -118.14 5.29 48.14
N PRO A 857 -118.72 6.49 47.96
CA PRO A 857 -118.10 7.71 48.45
C PRO A 857 -118.16 7.64 49.97
N ALA A 858 -117.02 7.41 50.62
CA ALA A 858 -116.90 7.59 52.05
C ALA A 858 -116.65 9.08 52.27
N GLU A 859 -117.69 9.77 52.73
CA GLU A 859 -117.61 11.11 53.30
C GLU A 859 -116.63 11.13 54.49
N ASP A 860 -116.03 12.30 54.66
CA ASP A 860 -115.00 12.64 55.63
C ASP A 860 -115.38 12.26 57.06
N GLU A 861 -114.75 11.21 57.63
CA GLU A 861 -114.39 11.06 59.05
C GLU A 861 -113.76 9.67 59.26
N ASP A 862 -112.45 9.54 59.06
CA ASP A 862 -111.54 8.71 59.89
C ASP A 862 -110.18 8.51 59.22
N LYS A 863 -109.14 9.13 59.80
CA LYS A 863 -107.72 8.85 59.46
C LYS A 863 -107.34 7.39 59.76
N ASP A 864 -108.08 6.70 60.62
CA ASP A 864 -107.86 5.29 60.97
C ASP A 864 -108.33 4.33 59.87
N ILE A 865 -109.31 4.71 59.05
CA ILE A 865 -109.73 3.92 57.87
C ILE A 865 -108.69 4.03 56.75
N ILE A 866 -108.08 5.21 56.57
CA ILE A 866 -106.99 5.40 55.60
C ILE A 866 -105.75 4.62 56.07
N ARG A 867 -105.40 4.70 57.36
CA ARG A 867 -104.26 3.97 57.93
C ARG A 867 -104.42 2.45 57.91
N SER A 868 -105.62 1.93 58.19
CA SER A 868 -105.90 0.49 58.09
C SER A 868 -105.88 -0.01 56.64
N ARG A 869 -106.40 0.79 55.69
CA ARG A 869 -106.25 0.51 54.24
C ARG A 869 -104.78 0.53 53.80
N ASP A 870 -103.98 1.49 54.27
CA ASP A 870 -102.55 1.54 53.96
C ASP A 870 -101.79 0.33 54.52
N ILE A 871 -102.18 -0.17 55.70
CA ILE A 871 -101.61 -1.40 56.29
C ILE A 871 -102.01 -2.64 55.47
N GLU A 872 -103.29 -2.77 55.08
CA GLU A 872 -103.75 -3.88 54.24
C GLU A 872 -103.06 -3.90 52.86
N VAL A 873 -102.89 -2.73 52.24
CA VAL A 873 -102.20 -2.60 50.94
C VAL A 873 -100.69 -2.84 51.08
N ALA A 874 -100.08 -2.45 52.21
CA ALA A 874 -98.67 -2.68 52.46
C ALA A 874 -98.29 -4.17 52.59
N GLU A 875 -99.23 -5.03 52.96
CA GLU A 875 -99.01 -6.48 53.17
C GLU A 875 -99.20 -7.34 51.92
N LEU A 876 -99.75 -6.77 50.82
CA LEU A 876 -100.02 -7.49 49.58
C LEU A 876 -98.77 -8.20 49.02
N PRO A 877 -98.93 -9.43 48.48
CA PRO A 877 -97.82 -10.18 47.93
C PRO A 877 -97.23 -9.47 46.72
N ALA A 878 -95.91 -9.53 46.59
CA ALA A 878 -95.21 -8.93 45.46
C ALA A 878 -95.55 -9.63 44.13
N THR A 879 -95.60 -8.85 43.06
CA THR A 879 -95.98 -9.33 41.72
C THR A 879 -94.81 -10.00 40.99
N ALA A 880 -95.10 -10.73 39.92
CA ALA A 880 -94.07 -11.28 39.03
C ALA A 880 -93.16 -10.18 38.41
N TYR A 881 -93.70 -8.98 38.20
CA TYR A 881 -92.94 -7.83 37.74
C TYR A 881 -91.93 -7.37 38.81
N ASP A 882 -92.36 -7.21 40.06
CA ASP A 882 -91.50 -6.75 41.15
C ASP A 882 -90.30 -7.69 41.37
N THR A 883 -90.53 -9.00 41.26
CA THR A 883 -89.48 -10.02 41.41
C THR A 883 -88.49 -10.03 40.24
N ALA A 884 -88.95 -9.85 38.99
CA ALA A 884 -88.08 -9.74 37.83
C ALA A 884 -87.21 -8.47 37.86
N VAL A 885 -87.76 -7.34 38.31
CA VAL A 885 -87.00 -6.10 38.53
C VAL A 885 -85.95 -6.30 39.62
N CYS A 886 -86.28 -6.96 40.72
CA CYS A 886 -85.33 -7.29 41.79
C CYS A 886 -84.13 -8.10 41.27
N LEU A 887 -84.39 -9.15 40.48
CA LEU A 887 -83.33 -9.96 39.83
C LEU A 887 -82.43 -9.11 38.93
N SER A 888 -83.04 -8.20 38.16
CA SER A 888 -82.32 -7.28 37.28
C SER A 888 -81.38 -6.36 38.06
N LEU A 889 -81.86 -5.80 39.19
CA LEU A 889 -81.06 -4.92 40.04
C LEU A 889 -79.88 -5.66 40.68
N VAL A 890 -80.10 -6.89 41.17
CA VAL A 890 -79.01 -7.73 41.72
C VAL A 890 -77.93 -7.98 40.67
N MET A 891 -78.33 -8.33 39.45
CA MET A 891 -77.40 -8.60 38.35
C MET A 891 -76.67 -7.33 37.86
N LEU A 892 -77.36 -6.20 37.77
CA LEU A 892 -76.76 -4.92 37.40
C LEU A 892 -75.75 -4.46 38.46
N TYR A 893 -76.07 -4.64 39.74
CA TYR A 893 -75.14 -4.32 40.83
C TYR A 893 -73.90 -5.23 40.82
N PHE A 894 -74.08 -6.51 40.52
CA PHE A 894 -72.98 -7.47 40.41
C PHE A 894 -72.04 -7.15 39.23
N SER A 895 -72.59 -6.67 38.11
CA SER A 895 -71.85 -6.33 36.89
C SER A 895 -71.30 -4.89 36.81
N TRP A 896 -71.71 -4.01 37.74
CA TRP A 896 -71.37 -2.58 37.72
C TRP A 896 -69.88 -2.28 37.53
N THR A 897 -69.01 -2.86 38.36
CA THR A 897 -67.58 -2.51 38.36
C THR A 897 -66.84 -3.07 37.15
N ILE A 898 -67.19 -4.27 36.68
CA ILE A 898 -66.45 -4.91 35.57
C ILE A 898 -66.77 -4.28 34.22
N ILE A 899 -68.00 -3.84 34.01
CA ILE A 899 -68.42 -3.12 32.80
C ILE A 899 -67.66 -1.79 32.72
N LEU A 900 -67.66 -1.01 33.79
CA LEU A 900 -66.94 0.26 33.85
C LEU A 900 -65.43 0.09 33.67
N ARG A 901 -64.84 -1.00 34.18
CA ARG A 901 -63.39 -1.26 34.09
C ARG A 901 -62.94 -1.42 32.64
N HIS A 902 -63.57 -2.32 31.88
CA HIS A 902 -63.21 -2.57 30.48
C HIS A 902 -63.47 -1.34 29.60
N LEU A 903 -64.52 -0.57 29.88
CA LEU A 903 -64.76 0.67 29.16
C LEU A 903 -63.64 1.70 29.44
N LEU A 904 -63.34 1.97 30.71
CA LEU A 904 -62.30 2.96 31.05
C LEU A 904 -60.92 2.59 30.49
N GLN A 905 -60.61 1.30 30.36
CA GLN A 905 -59.36 0.79 29.81
C GLN A 905 -59.16 1.12 28.32
N LEU A 906 -60.23 1.41 27.56
CA LEU A 906 -60.13 1.82 26.15
C LEU A 906 -59.64 3.27 25.94
N ILE A 907 -59.70 4.13 26.96
CA ILE A 907 -59.44 5.57 26.83
C ILE A 907 -57.94 5.88 26.68
N ARG A 908 -57.07 5.07 27.28
CA ARG A 908 -55.66 5.39 27.44
C ARG A 908 -54.78 4.78 26.34
N SER A 909 -53.98 5.61 25.68
CA SER A 909 -53.07 5.20 24.61
C SER A 909 -51.60 5.55 24.92
N ARG A 910 -50.65 4.81 24.34
CA ARG A 910 -49.22 5.10 24.34
C ARG A 910 -48.71 5.23 22.90
N SER A 911 -47.93 6.28 22.61
CA SER A 911 -47.38 6.55 21.27
C SER A 911 -45.91 6.15 21.12
N PHE A 912 -45.55 5.66 19.94
CA PHE A 912 -44.17 5.40 19.54
C PHE A 912 -43.84 6.15 18.24
N VAL A 913 -42.64 6.75 18.18
CA VAL A 913 -42.11 7.41 16.98
C VAL A 913 -42.14 6.47 15.77
N ASP A 914 -42.65 6.96 14.63
CA ASP A 914 -42.85 6.28 13.32
C ASP A 914 -43.77 5.05 13.31
N LYS A 915 -44.24 4.56 14.46
CA LYS A 915 -45.17 3.42 14.54
C LYS A 915 -46.61 3.83 14.87
N GLY A 916 -46.82 5.03 15.41
CA GLY A 916 -48.13 5.54 15.79
C GLY A 916 -48.50 5.25 17.25
N SER A 917 -49.78 5.44 17.59
CA SER A 917 -50.31 5.28 18.94
C SER A 917 -51.09 3.98 19.13
N PHE A 918 -50.84 3.28 20.23
CA PHE A 918 -51.39 1.97 20.57
C PHE A 918 -52.14 2.03 21.91
N LEU A 919 -53.07 1.12 22.14
CA LEU A 919 -53.81 1.05 23.41
C LEU A 919 -52.86 0.64 24.55
N PHE A 920 -53.00 1.25 25.73
CA PHE A 920 -52.09 0.98 26.84
C PHE A 920 -52.22 -0.44 27.41
N VAL A 921 -53.46 -0.95 27.49
CA VAL A 921 -53.75 -2.28 28.03
C VAL A 921 -53.38 -3.40 27.05
N ASP A 922 -53.46 -3.12 25.75
CA ASP A 922 -53.14 -4.07 24.68
C ASP A 922 -52.37 -3.36 23.57
N LEU A 923 -51.03 -3.50 23.61
CA LEU A 923 -50.12 -2.82 22.70
C LEU A 923 -50.16 -3.35 21.25
N ASP A 924 -50.99 -4.36 20.97
CA ASP A 924 -51.26 -4.84 19.61
C ASP A 924 -52.31 -3.97 18.88
N ILE A 925 -53.19 -3.32 19.64
CA ILE A 925 -54.29 -2.53 19.08
C ILE A 925 -53.82 -1.10 18.76
N SER A 926 -53.87 -0.71 17.48
CA SER A 926 -53.58 0.66 17.04
C SER A 926 -54.79 1.59 17.18
N THR A 927 -54.57 2.74 17.83
CA THR A 927 -55.58 3.80 18.07
C THR A 927 -55.80 4.72 16.88
N GLY A 928 -54.92 4.67 15.87
CA GLY A 928 -55.08 5.45 14.63
C GLY A 928 -56.12 4.91 13.66
N THR A 929 -56.83 3.83 14.03
CA THR A 929 -57.78 3.14 13.15
C THR A 929 -59.19 3.70 13.25
N THR A 930 -59.94 3.64 12.14
CA THR A 930 -61.39 3.96 12.15
C THR A 930 -62.19 3.05 13.06
N LEU A 931 -61.71 1.81 13.25
CA LEU A 931 -62.27 0.84 14.18
C LEU A 931 -62.13 1.29 15.65
N TYR A 932 -60.95 1.77 16.06
CA TYR A 932 -60.79 2.30 17.43
C TYR A 932 -61.72 3.50 17.67
N THR A 933 -61.82 4.39 16.68
CA THR A 933 -62.68 5.58 16.76
C THR A 933 -64.16 5.20 16.92
N SER A 934 -64.64 4.19 16.18
CA SER A 934 -66.03 3.72 16.33
C SER A 934 -66.30 3.10 17.70
N TRP A 935 -65.35 2.32 18.24
CA TRP A 935 -65.42 1.78 19.60
C TRP A 935 -65.45 2.87 20.66
N ILE A 936 -64.63 3.92 20.54
CA ILE A 936 -64.65 5.05 21.48
C ILE A 936 -65.97 5.82 21.42
N CYS A 937 -66.53 6.08 20.24
CA CYS A 937 -67.84 6.73 20.12
C CYS A 937 -68.95 5.89 20.75
N ALA A 938 -69.00 4.59 20.44
CA ALA A 938 -69.97 3.66 21.04
C ALA A 938 -69.80 3.57 22.56
N LEU A 939 -68.56 3.60 23.04
CA LEU A 939 -68.23 3.61 24.46
C LEU A 939 -68.72 4.87 25.17
N ILE A 940 -68.49 6.06 24.61
CA ILE A 940 -68.92 7.32 25.23
C ILE A 940 -70.44 7.32 25.35
N ALA A 941 -71.15 6.89 24.30
CA ALA A 941 -72.60 6.75 24.33
C ALA A 941 -73.05 5.76 25.41
N PHE A 942 -72.49 4.56 25.45
CA PHE A 942 -72.84 3.54 26.44
C PHE A 942 -72.53 3.97 27.87
N LEU A 943 -71.34 4.53 28.12
CA LEU A 943 -70.91 4.98 29.44
C LEU A 943 -71.80 6.12 29.94
N SER A 944 -72.22 7.05 29.07
CA SER A 944 -73.17 8.10 29.44
C SER A 944 -74.52 7.52 29.91
N VAL A 945 -75.02 6.49 29.24
CA VAL A 945 -76.28 5.81 29.60
C VAL A 945 -76.12 5.00 30.89
N TYR A 946 -75.04 4.21 31.01
CA TYR A 946 -74.86 3.29 32.13
C TYR A 946 -74.43 3.99 33.42
N LEU A 947 -73.55 5.00 33.35
CA LEU A 947 -73.02 5.70 34.53
C LEU A 947 -73.97 6.79 35.05
N VAL A 948 -74.74 7.44 34.17
CA VAL A 948 -75.57 8.60 34.52
C VAL A 948 -77.05 8.28 34.40
N VAL A 949 -77.53 7.90 33.22
CA VAL A 949 -78.98 7.74 32.96
C VAL A 949 -79.58 6.64 33.83
N LEU A 950 -78.96 5.47 33.91
CA LEU A 950 -79.46 4.34 34.70
C LEU A 950 -79.54 4.68 36.21
N PRO A 951 -78.49 5.17 36.89
CA PRO A 951 -78.59 5.61 38.28
C PRO A 951 -79.63 6.72 38.50
N CYS A 952 -79.75 7.70 37.59
CA CYS A 952 -80.77 8.75 37.69
C CYS A 952 -82.19 8.20 37.62
N ILE A 953 -82.48 7.26 36.71
CA ILE A 953 -83.79 6.59 36.61
C ILE A 953 -84.10 5.84 37.90
N LEU A 954 -83.13 5.10 38.45
CA LEU A 954 -83.32 4.35 39.70
C LEU A 954 -83.51 5.28 40.91
N LEU A 955 -82.77 6.39 40.97
CA LEU A 955 -82.91 7.40 42.01
C LEU A 955 -84.28 8.08 41.92
N GLN A 956 -84.74 8.40 40.71
CA GLN A 956 -86.06 8.96 40.47
C GLN A 956 -87.16 7.98 40.90
N ALA A 957 -87.07 6.71 40.48
CA ALA A 957 -88.02 5.66 40.86
C ALA A 957 -88.08 5.42 42.38
N LEU A 958 -86.94 5.53 43.07
CA LEU A 958 -86.87 5.41 44.53
C LEU A 958 -87.44 6.66 45.22
N SER A 959 -87.18 7.85 44.68
CA SER A 959 -87.69 9.12 45.21
C SER A 959 -89.22 9.24 45.08
N SER A 960 -89.80 8.75 43.98
CA SER A 960 -91.25 8.75 43.76
C SER A 960 -92.00 7.86 44.74
N GLU A 961 -91.33 6.82 45.25
CA GLU A 961 -91.91 5.83 46.17
C GLU A 961 -91.44 6.03 47.62
N LYS A 962 -90.82 7.18 47.95
CA LYS A 962 -90.20 7.45 49.26
C LYS A 962 -91.15 7.24 50.45
N THR A 963 -92.42 7.60 50.32
CA THR A 963 -93.43 7.42 51.39
C THR A 963 -93.93 5.98 51.50
N ARG A 964 -93.77 5.19 50.42
CA ARG A 964 -94.26 3.81 50.27
C ARG A 964 -93.16 2.76 50.42
N LEU A 965 -91.95 3.15 50.85
CA LEU A 965 -90.82 2.23 51.08
C LEU A 965 -91.12 1.11 52.10
N HIS A 966 -92.14 1.28 52.94
CA HIS A 966 -92.57 0.26 53.89
C HIS A 966 -93.39 -0.87 53.27
N TRP A 967 -93.97 -0.67 52.07
CA TRP A 967 -94.79 -1.65 51.36
C TRP A 967 -93.99 -2.88 50.91
N ARG A 968 -94.59 -4.06 51.02
CA ARG A 968 -93.95 -5.33 50.67
C ARG A 968 -93.59 -5.41 49.17
N SER A 969 -94.45 -4.92 48.28
CA SER A 969 -94.15 -4.85 46.84
C SER A 969 -92.95 -3.94 46.53
N VAL A 970 -92.89 -2.73 47.11
CA VAL A 970 -91.77 -1.79 46.91
C VAL A 970 -90.47 -2.32 47.53
N LYS A 971 -90.52 -2.96 48.70
CA LYS A 971 -89.37 -3.67 49.30
C LYS A 971 -88.87 -4.81 48.42
N MET A 972 -89.75 -5.57 47.77
CA MET A 972 -89.32 -6.62 46.85
C MET A 972 -88.73 -6.05 45.56
N ARG A 973 -89.34 -5.00 44.98
CA ARG A 973 -88.92 -4.38 43.73
C ARG A 973 -87.61 -3.60 43.84
N LEU A 974 -87.53 -2.68 44.80
CA LEU A 974 -86.43 -1.72 44.95
C LEU A 974 -85.62 -1.92 46.24
N GLY A 975 -86.01 -2.84 47.11
CA GLY A 975 -85.37 -3.02 48.42
C GLY A 975 -83.90 -3.37 48.37
N PHE A 976 -83.42 -4.00 47.29
CA PHE A 976 -81.98 -4.22 47.12
C PHE A 976 -81.18 -2.90 47.21
N MET A 977 -81.73 -1.77 46.73
CA MET A 977 -81.05 -0.48 46.74
C MET A 977 -81.06 0.22 48.11
N PHE A 978 -82.09 0.04 48.94
CA PHE A 978 -82.22 0.81 50.20
C PHE A 978 -82.27 -0.02 51.49
N LEU A 979 -82.62 -1.31 51.43
CA LEU A 979 -82.62 -2.18 52.61
C LEU A 979 -81.19 -2.37 53.15
N GLY A 980 -81.07 -2.34 54.47
CA GLY A 980 -79.78 -2.35 55.19
C GLY A 980 -79.32 -0.97 55.65
N PHE A 981 -79.94 0.11 55.16
CA PHE A 981 -79.72 1.47 55.64
C PHE A 981 -80.88 1.97 56.50
N MET A 982 -80.66 3.03 57.27
CA MET A 982 -81.77 3.70 57.96
C MET A 982 -82.71 4.36 56.94
N PRO A 983 -84.03 4.43 57.20
CA PRO A 983 -85.01 4.96 56.25
C PRO A 983 -84.74 6.38 55.74
N GLU A 984 -84.04 7.20 56.53
CA GLU A 984 -83.66 8.58 56.17
C GLU A 984 -82.62 8.64 55.05
N TYR A 985 -81.76 7.63 54.93
CA TYR A 985 -80.64 7.55 53.99
C TYR A 985 -80.91 6.57 52.84
N TRP A 986 -82.14 6.57 52.32
CA TRP A 986 -82.56 5.71 51.21
C TRP A 986 -81.72 5.87 49.92
N TRP A 987 -81.03 7.00 49.75
CA TRP A 987 -80.19 7.33 48.59
C TRP A 987 -78.72 6.92 48.74
N TRP A 988 -78.30 6.35 49.88
CA TRP A 988 -76.88 6.13 50.19
C TRP A 988 -76.15 5.18 49.23
N GLU A 989 -76.85 4.21 48.64
CA GLU A 989 -76.25 3.27 47.68
C GLU A 989 -75.67 3.98 46.45
N PHE A 990 -76.24 5.11 46.03
CA PHE A 990 -75.71 5.91 44.91
C PHE A 990 -74.36 6.56 45.25
N VAL A 991 -74.14 6.96 46.50
CA VAL A 991 -72.84 7.45 46.97
C VAL A 991 -71.80 6.33 46.89
N VAL A 992 -72.18 5.11 47.29
CA VAL A 992 -71.33 3.93 47.20
C VAL A 992 -70.96 3.65 45.72
N MET A 993 -71.91 3.77 44.79
CA MET A 993 -71.66 3.59 43.35
C MET A 993 -70.71 4.66 42.78
N ILE A 994 -70.90 5.94 43.13
CA ILE A 994 -70.01 7.04 42.71
C ILE A 994 -68.60 6.82 43.27
N ARG A 995 -68.47 6.43 44.53
CA ARG A 995 -67.17 6.13 45.16
C ARG A 995 -66.46 4.97 44.46
N LYS A 996 -67.18 3.89 44.14
CA LYS A 996 -66.63 2.76 43.38
C LYS A 996 -66.13 3.20 42.00
N PHE A 997 -66.89 4.04 41.30
CA PHE A 997 -66.47 4.59 40.01
C PHE A 997 -65.22 5.48 40.15
N GLY A 998 -65.18 6.37 41.13
CA GLY A 998 -64.02 7.24 41.37
C GLY A 998 -62.73 6.46 41.60
N LEU A 999 -62.77 5.42 42.45
CA LEU A 999 -61.62 4.54 42.70
C LEU A 999 -61.19 3.77 41.44
N LEU A 1000 -62.15 3.30 40.66
CA LEU A 1000 -61.89 2.58 39.43
C LEU A 1000 -61.25 3.49 38.36
N ALA A 1001 -61.78 4.71 38.21
CA ALA A 1001 -61.22 5.69 37.28
C ALA A 1001 -59.79 6.09 37.63
N THR A 1002 -59.48 6.27 38.92
CA THR A 1002 -58.11 6.59 39.36
C THR A 1002 -57.15 5.44 39.09
N ALA A 1003 -57.56 4.20 39.36
CA ALA A 1003 -56.72 3.04 39.12
C ALA A 1003 -56.42 2.82 37.62
N VAL A 1004 -57.41 3.02 36.75
CA VAL A 1004 -57.26 2.78 35.30
C VAL A 1004 -56.55 3.93 34.56
N LEU A 1005 -56.76 5.19 34.96
CA LEU A 1005 -56.21 6.35 34.25
C LEU A 1005 -54.76 6.66 34.64
N LEU A 1006 -54.32 6.30 35.85
CA LEU A 1006 -53.00 6.62 36.41
C LEU A 1006 -52.08 5.40 36.70
N PRO A 1007 -51.93 4.40 35.80
CA PRO A 1007 -51.06 3.24 36.07
C PRO A 1007 -49.55 3.57 36.07
N ASP A 1008 -49.10 4.61 35.34
CA ASP A 1008 -47.68 4.99 35.33
C ASP A 1008 -47.23 5.71 36.61
N GLU A 1009 -48.18 6.28 37.37
CA GLU A 1009 -47.95 7.03 38.61
C GLU A 1009 -48.68 6.36 39.79
N PRO A 1010 -48.32 5.12 40.16
CA PRO A 1010 -49.08 4.30 41.10
C PRO A 1010 -49.16 4.94 42.50
N LEU A 1011 -48.16 5.73 42.89
CA LEU A 1011 -48.17 6.50 44.14
C LEU A 1011 -49.25 7.59 44.13
N ILE A 1012 -49.37 8.35 43.03
CA ILE A 1012 -50.40 9.38 42.89
C ILE A 1012 -51.78 8.73 42.89
N ALA A 1013 -51.95 7.62 42.15
CA ALA A 1013 -53.19 6.85 42.13
C ALA A 1013 -53.59 6.35 43.53
N ALA A 1014 -52.63 5.89 44.35
CA ALA A 1014 -52.85 5.46 45.72
C ALA A 1014 -53.30 6.61 46.64
N TYR A 1015 -52.66 7.79 46.56
CA TYR A 1015 -53.05 8.96 47.35
C TYR A 1015 -54.46 9.47 47.01
N ILE A 1016 -54.82 9.53 45.73
CA ILE A 1016 -56.17 9.92 45.32
C ILE A 1016 -57.19 8.87 45.78
N SER A 1017 -56.84 7.59 45.70
CA SER A 1017 -57.72 6.50 46.18
C SER A 1017 -57.96 6.60 47.69
N LEU A 1018 -56.93 6.87 48.48
CA LEU A 1018 -57.05 7.13 49.92
C LEU A 1018 -57.95 8.33 50.20
N PHE A 1019 -57.80 9.43 49.46
CA PHE A 1019 -58.65 10.60 49.58
C PHE A 1019 -60.12 10.24 49.32
N ILE A 1020 -60.44 9.57 48.20
CA ILE A 1020 -61.81 9.14 47.85
C ILE A 1020 -62.41 8.25 48.96
N VAL A 1021 -61.60 7.39 49.59
CA VAL A 1021 -62.06 6.53 50.69
C VAL A 1021 -62.33 7.32 51.98
N GLN A 1022 -61.49 8.31 52.28
CA GLN A 1022 -61.51 9.11 53.50
C GLN A 1022 -62.50 10.27 53.48
N VAL A 1023 -62.93 10.74 52.29
CA VAL A 1023 -63.96 11.76 52.16
C VAL A 1023 -65.20 11.30 52.92
N ARG A 1024 -65.35 11.84 54.14
CA ARG A 1024 -66.59 11.77 54.89
C ARG A 1024 -67.54 12.72 54.18
N TYR A 1025 -68.57 12.17 53.57
CA TYR A 1025 -69.75 12.96 53.26
C TYR A 1025 -70.34 13.38 54.61
N PHE A 1026 -69.99 14.58 55.06
CA PHE A 1026 -70.72 15.26 56.12
C PHE A 1026 -72.13 15.49 55.58
N ALA A 1027 -73.06 14.65 56.03
CA ALA A 1027 -74.48 14.90 55.97
C ALA A 1027 -75.00 14.85 57.40
#